data_AF-A0AA37GCK0-F1
#
_entry.id   AF-A0AA37GCK0-F1
#
_cell.length_a   1.000
_cell.length_b   1.000
_cell.length_c   1.000
_cell.angle_alpha   90.00
_cell.angle_beta   90.00
_cell.angle_gamma   90.00
#
_symmetry.space_group_name_H-M   'P 1'
#
loop_
_entity.id
_entity.type
_entity.pdbx_description
1 polymer ?
#
loop_
_entity_poly.entity_id
_entity_poly.type
_entity_poly.pdbx_seq_one_letter_code
_entity_poly.pdbx_strand_id
1 'polypeptide(L)'
;MESSLQGEVAVASSASSKRLPLLSFAFFLIFLVTALILAAPRAVPRIASLFAQLRFKPVQVPLFATPAASTYRPLMTSTMVPDKYKSPPQAPPVFTGTQESIVGDSKKICDQTRALLDKLVAEVPVDKAGFDNVMRPIAKDENESGLSTRILGFYQYVSSDAALREASTQADTIMDEFSIEVNMREDVYKLVEAIHKKKDSEGLDPESLRLLEKDYKNYVKMGLGLPAGPQRDRFKEIKKRLSQIQIEFQKNLNEENGGIWFTPEELDGVPEDVLDGLEKGTGENDGKLKLSFKYPDLFPTLKFAKNPETRRKVFVQNENKCNQNVPLFKEAIILRDEAARMLGYPDHASLRIEDKMAKTTKTVTDFLGDLRSRLTAGGAKEVEHLLELKKADTEARGVANDGNYYLWDHKFYDRLMIEKEYSIDENKIAEYFPITSTIAGMLKIFEELLGFVFVELKPEDRKALSPTGKGEDIAWHEDVIIFSVWDDASEGEGFVGYLYLDLHPRQGKYGHAANFNLQPGYLQANGSRRYPATALVCNFSKPTPKKPSLLKHDEVVTLFHELGHGIHDLAGRCTYSRFHGTSTVRDFVEAPSQMLENWCWTPSVIKALSQHYQTGEKIPDDLIEKQISTKHVNAALFNLRQLHFGTFDMTVHTPKSHEEIKNMDLSAVYNELRGQIAGIKGPEAQGEKRYAATQPGSSDDRSANSHSTWGNGQACFGHLIGGYDAGYYGYLSSEVYSTDMFYSVFKADPMNGKEGRRYRHTVLEKGGSQEEMLTLEQFLGRKPSTESFYKELGIPQ
;
A
#
# COMPACT_ATOMS: atom_id res chain seq x y z
N MET A 1 -46.73 -38.84 -1.20
CA MET A 1 -47.32 -38.75 0.15
C MET A 1 -47.03 -37.35 0.63
N GLU A 2 -47.91 -36.38 0.34
CA GLU A 2 -49.17 -36.05 1.07
C GLU A 2 -48.85 -35.13 2.27
N SER A 3 -49.59 -34.04 2.56
CA SER A 3 -50.79 -33.40 1.97
C SER A 3 -50.72 -31.89 2.30
N SER A 4 -51.03 -30.91 1.42
CA SER A 4 -52.35 -30.39 0.98
C SER A 4 -53.22 -29.85 2.16
N LEU A 5 -54.04 -28.77 2.07
CA LEU A 5 -54.76 -28.09 0.97
C LEU A 5 -54.99 -26.56 1.22
N GLN A 6 -55.24 -25.81 0.13
CA GLN A 6 -56.17 -24.66 -0.05
C GLN A 6 -56.02 -23.35 0.77
N GLY A 7 -56.42 -22.18 0.25
CA GLY A 7 -57.03 -21.90 -1.07
C GLY A 7 -57.24 -20.39 -1.36
N GLU A 8 -57.61 -20.07 -2.61
CA GLU A 8 -57.85 -18.72 -3.13
C GLU A 8 -59.30 -18.23 -2.94
N VAL A 9 -59.54 -16.91 -3.11
CA VAL A 9 -60.59 -16.31 -3.97
C VAL A 9 -60.46 -14.77 -3.97
N ALA A 10 -60.89 -14.10 -5.05
CA ALA A 10 -60.77 -12.66 -5.27
C ALA A 10 -62.14 -11.95 -5.51
N VAL A 11 -62.12 -10.74 -6.11
CA VAL A 11 -63.24 -9.88 -6.60
C VAL A 11 -63.57 -8.66 -5.71
N ALA A 12 -64.10 -7.58 -6.31
CA ALA A 12 -64.00 -6.18 -5.85
C ALA A 12 -65.25 -5.29 -6.12
N SER A 13 -65.19 -4.02 -5.65
CA SER A 13 -66.19 -2.92 -5.83
C SER A 13 -67.50 -3.10 -5.02
N SER A 14 -68.40 -2.13 -4.73
CA SER A 14 -68.60 -0.67 -5.00
C SER A 14 -69.69 -0.13 -4.00
N ALA A 15 -70.08 1.15 -3.82
CA ALA A 15 -69.48 2.50 -3.92
C ALA A 15 -70.53 3.56 -3.40
N SER A 16 -70.34 4.87 -3.67
CA SER A 16 -71.31 6.00 -3.50
C SER A 16 -71.52 6.60 -2.08
N SER A 17 -71.87 7.89 -1.88
CA SER A 17 -71.89 9.08 -2.79
C SER A 17 -72.20 10.43 -2.05
N LYS A 18 -72.00 11.57 -2.77
CA LYS A 18 -72.48 12.97 -2.52
C LYS A 18 -71.58 13.86 -1.61
N ARG A 19 -71.39 15.18 -1.84
CA ARG A 19 -71.87 16.13 -2.89
C ARG A 19 -70.94 17.39 -3.03
N LEU A 20 -71.08 18.15 -4.13
CA LEU A 20 -70.44 19.46 -4.45
C LEU A 20 -71.41 20.67 -4.13
N PRO A 21 -71.16 22.01 -4.36
CA PRO A 21 -70.42 22.63 -5.49
C PRO A 21 -69.72 24.05 -5.39
N LEU A 22 -68.67 24.25 -6.23
CA LEU A 22 -68.31 25.40 -7.14
C LEU A 22 -68.01 26.88 -6.72
N LEU A 23 -67.36 27.57 -7.71
CA LEU A 23 -66.88 28.97 -7.90
C LEU A 23 -65.47 29.30 -7.31
N SER A 24 -64.54 29.97 -8.00
CA SER A 24 -64.59 30.66 -9.33
C SER A 24 -63.23 30.70 -10.10
N PHE A 25 -63.22 31.31 -11.30
CA PHE A 25 -62.17 31.27 -12.37
C PHE A 25 -61.89 32.70 -12.95
N ALA A 26 -60.86 33.06 -13.73
CA ALA A 26 -59.60 32.43 -14.23
C ALA A 26 -58.64 33.53 -14.82
N PHE A 27 -57.84 33.21 -15.87
CA PHE A 27 -56.88 34.05 -16.66
C PHE A 27 -55.51 34.36 -16.01
N PHE A 28 -54.32 33.98 -16.52
CA PHE A 28 -53.79 33.42 -17.80
C PHE A 28 -53.24 34.44 -18.84
N LEU A 29 -51.89 34.52 -18.91
CA LEU A 29 -50.96 34.62 -20.07
C LEU A 29 -51.28 35.51 -21.31
N ILE A 30 -50.28 36.22 -21.88
CA ILE A 30 -49.87 36.26 -23.33
C ILE A 30 -49.00 37.50 -23.75
N PHE A 31 -48.11 37.31 -24.76
CA PHE A 31 -47.22 38.24 -25.53
C PHE A 31 -46.29 39.20 -24.72
N LEU A 32 -44.96 39.29 -24.87
CA LEU A 32 -43.95 39.05 -25.94
C LEU A 32 -43.75 40.21 -26.96
N VAL A 33 -42.55 40.82 -26.89
CA VAL A 33 -41.73 41.38 -28.00
C VAL A 33 -41.99 42.80 -28.57
N THR A 34 -40.86 43.45 -28.92
CA THR A 34 -40.60 44.65 -29.76
C THR A 34 -40.79 46.09 -29.24
N ALA A 35 -39.87 46.94 -29.73
CA ALA A 35 -39.91 48.39 -29.92
C ALA A 35 -39.69 49.36 -28.71
N LEU A 36 -38.97 50.50 -28.82
CA LEU A 36 -37.72 50.87 -29.55
C LEU A 36 -37.35 52.35 -29.18
N ILE A 37 -36.06 52.62 -28.92
CA ILE A 37 -35.33 53.93 -29.05
C ILE A 37 -35.77 55.17 -28.22
N LEU A 38 -34.76 55.87 -27.66
CA LEU A 38 -34.55 57.33 -27.44
C LEU A 38 -34.01 57.59 -26.01
N ALA A 39 -32.98 58.39 -25.75
CA ALA A 39 -31.87 58.92 -26.57
C ALA A 39 -30.68 59.30 -25.64
N ALA A 40 -29.49 59.52 -26.18
CA ALA A 40 -28.27 59.88 -25.43
C ALA A 40 -27.98 61.41 -25.44
N PRO A 41 -26.80 61.92 -25.05
CA PRO A 41 -26.25 62.02 -23.68
C PRO A 41 -25.84 63.47 -23.31
N ARG A 42 -25.36 63.72 -22.06
CA ARG A 42 -24.47 64.83 -21.57
C ARG A 42 -24.54 64.89 -20.02
N ALA A 43 -23.55 65.37 -19.25
CA ALA A 43 -22.13 65.69 -19.47
C ALA A 43 -21.37 65.72 -18.12
N VAL A 44 -20.03 65.79 -18.14
CA VAL A 44 -19.11 65.86 -16.98
C VAL A 44 -18.05 66.92 -17.30
N PRO A 45 -17.75 67.92 -16.43
CA PRO A 45 -16.53 67.81 -15.60
C PRO A 45 -16.45 68.59 -14.26
N ARG A 46 -15.95 67.88 -13.23
CA ARG A 46 -14.84 68.21 -12.29
C ARG A 46 -14.78 69.50 -11.41
N ILE A 47 -14.12 69.27 -10.25
CA ILE A 47 -13.18 70.12 -9.49
C ILE A 47 -13.69 70.94 -8.28
N ALA A 48 -12.75 71.13 -7.32
CA ALA A 48 -12.78 71.97 -6.12
C ALA A 48 -13.65 71.51 -4.94
N SER A 49 -13.12 70.57 -4.15
CA SER A 49 -13.46 70.44 -2.74
C SER A 49 -12.82 71.58 -1.92
N LEU A 50 -13.57 72.19 -1.00
CA LEU A 50 -12.95 72.96 0.11
C LEU A 50 -13.74 72.78 1.42
N PHE A 51 -13.26 71.81 2.20
CA PHE A 51 -13.26 71.71 3.67
C PHE A 51 -14.44 72.18 4.54
N ALA A 52 -14.84 71.25 5.42
CA ALA A 52 -15.30 71.45 6.81
C ALA A 52 -16.58 72.30 7.02
N GLN A 53 -17.63 71.79 7.66
CA GLN A 53 -17.60 71.08 8.94
C GLN A 53 -18.82 70.17 9.12
N LEU A 54 -18.62 68.96 9.66
CA LEU A 54 -19.39 68.35 10.75
C LEU A 54 -18.81 66.95 11.05
N ARG A 55 -18.69 66.59 12.34
CA ARG A 55 -18.08 65.33 12.76
C ARG A 55 -19.15 64.29 13.09
N PHE A 56 -19.11 63.15 12.41
CA PHE A 56 -19.54 61.87 12.98
C PHE A 56 -18.34 60.93 13.04
N LYS A 57 -18.24 60.11 14.10
CA LYS A 57 -17.18 59.11 14.23
C LYS A 57 -17.54 57.87 13.39
N PRO A 58 -16.73 57.46 12.40
CA PRO A 58 -16.84 56.12 11.86
C PRO A 58 -16.30 55.09 12.86
N VAL A 59 -16.90 53.91 12.91
CA VAL A 59 -16.29 52.73 13.52
C VAL A 59 -15.15 52.27 12.62
N GLN A 60 -13.99 51.92 13.18
CA GLN A 60 -12.91 51.28 12.42
C GLN A 60 -13.31 49.84 12.08
N VAL A 61 -13.84 49.64 10.88
CA VAL A 61 -13.74 48.35 10.19
C VAL A 61 -12.28 48.24 9.70
N PRO A 62 -11.55 47.15 10.01
CA PRO A 62 -10.23 46.93 9.43
C PRO A 62 -10.32 46.91 7.91
N LEU A 63 -9.36 47.55 7.21
CA LEU A 63 -9.19 47.26 5.79
C LEU A 63 -8.86 45.77 5.65
N PHE A 64 -9.54 45.11 4.72
CA PHE A 64 -9.07 43.81 4.23
C PHE A 64 -7.65 44.01 3.71
N ALA A 65 -6.68 43.34 4.33
CA ALA A 65 -5.35 43.24 3.75
C ALA A 65 -5.50 42.54 2.39
N THR A 66 -4.96 43.15 1.35
CA THR A 66 -4.71 42.44 0.09
C THR A 66 -3.94 41.16 0.43
N PRO A 67 -4.36 39.97 -0.01
CA PRO A 67 -3.62 38.75 0.26
C PRO A 67 -2.20 38.92 -0.28
N ALA A 68 -1.20 38.80 0.60
CA ALA A 68 0.17 38.77 0.16
C ALA A 68 0.33 37.63 -0.84
N ALA A 69 1.04 37.86 -1.96
CA ALA A 69 1.34 36.81 -2.91
C ALA A 69 1.96 35.64 -2.15
N SER A 70 1.36 34.44 -2.27
CA SER A 70 1.68 33.29 -1.42
C SER A 70 3.07 32.74 -1.74
N THR A 71 4.10 33.38 -1.19
CA THR A 71 5.49 32.97 -1.31
C THR A 71 5.64 31.55 -0.79
N TYR A 72 5.93 30.63 -1.72
CA TYR A 72 6.34 29.25 -1.49
C TYR A 72 7.27 29.16 -0.27
N ARG A 73 6.90 28.34 0.73
CA ARG A 73 7.85 27.92 1.76
C ARG A 73 8.79 26.89 1.12
N PRO A 74 10.09 27.18 0.96
CA PRO A 74 11.03 26.17 0.53
C PRO A 74 11.15 25.06 1.58
N LEU A 75 11.54 23.87 1.12
CA LEU A 75 12.12 22.84 1.98
C LEU A 75 13.21 23.52 2.84
N MET A 76 13.16 23.32 4.16
CA MET A 76 14.13 23.92 5.05
C MET A 76 15.52 23.35 4.75
N THR A 77 16.50 24.24 4.58
CA THR A 77 17.89 23.87 4.32
C THR A 77 18.76 24.22 5.52
N SER A 78 19.99 23.71 5.57
CA SER A 78 20.97 24.05 6.61
C SER A 78 21.19 25.55 6.78
N THR A 79 21.00 26.36 5.74
CA THR A 79 21.12 27.83 5.79
C THR A 79 19.89 28.55 6.35
N MET A 80 18.74 27.87 6.48
CA MET A 80 17.47 28.44 6.95
C MET A 80 17.14 28.10 8.41
N VAL A 81 17.84 27.13 9.02
CA VAL A 81 17.57 26.62 10.36
C VAL A 81 18.58 27.12 11.41
N PRO A 82 18.25 27.13 12.71
CA PRO A 82 19.23 27.37 13.78
C PRO A 82 20.37 26.35 13.78
N ASP A 83 21.55 26.74 14.25
CA ASP A 83 22.79 25.94 14.16
C ASP A 83 22.69 24.52 14.76
N LYS A 84 21.86 24.34 15.79
CA LYS A 84 21.61 23.04 16.43
C LYS A 84 21.11 21.95 15.46
N TYR A 85 20.38 22.32 14.41
CA TYR A 85 19.86 21.39 13.40
C TYR A 85 20.79 21.20 12.18
N LYS A 86 22.02 21.74 12.23
CA LYS A 86 23.00 21.66 11.12
C LYS A 86 24.07 20.59 11.31
N SER A 87 24.16 19.97 12.50
CA SER A 87 25.24 19.05 12.85
C SER A 87 24.70 17.78 13.53
N PRO A 88 24.14 16.83 12.75
CA PRO A 88 23.71 15.53 13.26
C PRO A 88 24.79 14.83 14.10
N PRO A 89 24.46 14.22 15.26
CA PRO A 89 25.40 13.49 16.11
C PRO A 89 25.82 12.13 15.53
N GLN A 90 25.21 11.72 14.41
CA GLN A 90 25.46 10.47 13.70
C GLN A 90 25.59 10.77 12.21
N ALA A 91 26.64 10.28 11.55
CA ALA A 91 26.78 10.41 10.10
C ALA A 91 25.71 9.57 9.35
N PRO A 92 25.31 9.99 8.14
CA PRO A 92 24.38 9.21 7.30
C PRO A 92 25.02 7.90 6.81
N PRO A 93 24.19 6.91 6.39
CA PRO A 93 24.66 5.74 5.66
C PRO A 93 25.52 6.07 4.44
N VAL A 94 26.47 5.18 4.13
CA VAL A 94 27.32 5.25 2.93
C VAL A 94 26.97 4.12 1.96
N PHE A 95 27.07 4.41 0.66
CA PHE A 95 26.70 3.54 -0.45
C PHE A 95 27.89 3.25 -1.37
N THR A 96 29.06 2.99 -0.77
CA THR A 96 30.34 2.73 -1.46
C THR A 96 30.64 1.24 -1.71
N GLY A 97 29.64 0.36 -1.69
CA GLY A 97 29.80 -1.08 -1.90
C GLY A 97 30.19 -1.43 -3.34
N THR A 98 31.30 -2.17 -3.50
CA THR A 98 31.66 -2.90 -4.72
C THR A 98 31.05 -4.31 -4.72
N GLN A 99 31.01 -4.97 -5.88
CA GLN A 99 30.55 -6.35 -6.04
C GLN A 99 31.25 -7.32 -5.07
N GLU A 100 32.56 -7.19 -4.89
CA GLU A 100 33.36 -8.02 -3.98
C GLU A 100 33.03 -7.74 -2.51
N SER A 101 32.90 -6.46 -2.14
CA SER A 101 32.59 -6.07 -0.76
C SER A 101 31.19 -6.49 -0.33
N ILE A 102 30.17 -6.35 -1.19
CA ILE A 102 28.78 -6.69 -0.87
C ILE A 102 28.66 -8.19 -0.51
N VAL A 103 29.28 -9.05 -1.33
CA VAL A 103 29.28 -10.51 -1.11
C VAL A 103 30.26 -10.92 0.02
N GLY A 104 31.38 -10.20 0.17
CA GLY A 104 32.41 -10.46 1.18
C GLY A 104 31.97 -10.10 2.60
N ASP A 105 31.48 -8.88 2.81
CA ASP A 105 30.96 -8.43 4.11
C ASP A 105 29.71 -9.22 4.52
N SER A 106 28.88 -9.65 3.56
CA SER A 106 27.75 -10.55 3.87
C SER A 106 28.22 -11.86 4.52
N LYS A 107 29.19 -12.55 3.91
CA LYS A 107 29.76 -13.79 4.46
C LYS A 107 30.40 -13.56 5.84
N LYS A 108 31.18 -12.49 5.95
CA LYS A 108 31.85 -12.08 7.19
C LYS A 108 30.87 -11.80 8.33
N ILE A 109 29.74 -11.15 8.06
CA ILE A 109 28.69 -10.93 9.07
C ILE A 109 28.12 -12.29 9.51
N CYS A 110 27.77 -13.18 8.58
CA CYS A 110 27.31 -14.53 8.93
C CYS A 110 28.34 -15.28 9.79
N ASP A 111 29.62 -15.22 9.43
CA ASP A 111 30.71 -15.87 10.18
C ASP A 111 30.93 -15.27 11.58
N GLN A 112 30.71 -13.96 11.75
CA GLN A 112 30.74 -13.31 13.07
C GLN A 112 29.59 -13.81 13.96
N THR A 113 28.36 -13.86 13.43
CA THR A 113 27.19 -14.40 14.14
C THR A 113 27.36 -15.90 14.44
N ARG A 114 27.91 -16.71 13.52
CA ARG A 114 28.27 -18.13 13.78
C ARG A 114 29.21 -18.25 14.98
N ALA A 115 30.32 -17.51 14.94
CA ALA A 115 31.33 -17.54 16.01
C ALA A 115 30.78 -17.09 17.37
N LEU A 116 29.82 -16.15 17.39
CA LEU A 116 29.10 -15.78 18.61
C LEU A 116 28.23 -16.95 19.12
N LEU A 117 27.40 -17.55 18.26
CA LEU A 117 26.51 -18.65 18.66
C LEU A 117 27.29 -19.89 19.14
N ASP A 118 28.35 -20.25 18.43
CA ASP A 118 29.26 -21.35 18.81
C ASP A 118 29.92 -21.07 20.18
N LYS A 119 30.35 -19.83 20.41
CA LYS A 119 30.91 -19.41 21.70
C LYS A 119 29.88 -19.52 22.83
N LEU A 120 28.65 -19.05 22.61
CA LEU A 120 27.58 -19.11 23.62
C LEU A 120 27.26 -20.56 23.99
N VAL A 121 27.18 -21.46 23.01
CA VAL A 121 26.96 -22.91 23.22
C VAL A 121 28.14 -23.56 23.96
N ALA A 122 29.38 -23.12 23.71
CA ALA A 122 30.57 -23.67 24.36
C ALA A 122 30.78 -23.14 25.80
N GLU A 123 30.44 -21.88 26.08
CA GLU A 123 30.74 -21.21 27.36
C GLU A 123 29.57 -21.19 28.36
N VAL A 124 28.31 -21.36 27.92
CA VAL A 124 27.12 -21.24 28.78
C VAL A 124 26.45 -22.61 29.00
N PRO A 125 26.57 -23.21 30.20
CA PRO A 125 25.79 -24.40 30.58
C PRO A 125 24.28 -24.12 30.51
N VAL A 126 23.49 -25.10 30.06
CA VAL A 126 22.04 -24.94 29.85
C VAL A 126 21.30 -24.57 31.15
N ASP A 127 21.74 -25.06 32.31
CA ASP A 127 21.22 -24.71 33.65
C ASP A 127 21.74 -23.36 34.20
N LYS A 128 22.54 -22.65 33.40
CA LYS A 128 23.12 -21.32 33.66
C LYS A 128 22.82 -20.33 32.52
N ALA A 129 22.10 -20.74 31.48
CA ALA A 129 21.57 -19.86 30.45
C ALA A 129 20.60 -18.84 31.09
N GLY A 130 20.78 -17.57 30.75
CA GLY A 130 19.97 -16.44 31.20
C GLY A 130 19.89 -15.38 30.11
N PHE A 131 18.97 -14.43 30.25
CA PHE A 131 18.77 -13.40 29.23
C PHE A 131 20.04 -12.57 28.99
N ASP A 132 20.74 -12.16 30.06
CA ASP A 132 21.93 -11.31 29.95
C ASP A 132 23.17 -12.00 29.38
N ASN A 133 23.30 -13.33 29.51
CA ASN A 133 24.46 -14.07 29.01
C ASN A 133 24.23 -14.84 27.69
N VAL A 134 22.99 -14.89 27.17
CA VAL A 134 22.66 -15.50 25.86
C VAL A 134 21.88 -14.52 24.98
N MET A 135 20.69 -14.08 25.40
CA MET A 135 19.81 -13.25 24.56
C MET A 135 20.39 -11.86 24.29
N ARG A 136 20.97 -11.19 25.30
CA ARG A 136 21.53 -9.84 25.16
C ARG A 136 22.74 -9.80 24.21
N PRO A 137 23.69 -10.77 24.23
CA PRO A 137 24.70 -10.91 23.18
C PRO A 137 24.11 -11.07 21.77
N ILE A 138 23.15 -11.98 21.57
CA ILE A 138 22.50 -12.21 20.26
C ILE A 138 21.81 -10.93 19.76
N ALA A 139 21.05 -10.26 20.64
CA ALA A 139 20.37 -9.01 20.32
C ALA A 139 21.33 -7.85 20.00
N LYS A 140 22.53 -7.84 20.59
CA LYS A 140 23.60 -6.89 20.24
C LYS A 140 24.15 -7.16 18.85
N ASP A 141 24.35 -8.42 18.49
CA ASP A 141 24.83 -8.82 17.17
C ASP A 141 23.79 -8.49 16.07
N GLU A 142 22.50 -8.68 16.35
CA GLU A 142 21.38 -8.25 15.49
C GLU A 142 21.24 -6.72 15.39
N ASN A 143 21.55 -5.99 16.47
CA ASN A 143 21.64 -4.52 16.46
C ASN A 143 22.81 -4.02 15.58
N GLU A 144 23.97 -4.67 15.63
CA GLU A 144 25.19 -4.22 14.91
C GLU A 144 25.20 -4.68 13.44
N SER A 145 24.88 -5.95 13.15
CA SER A 145 24.79 -6.49 11.79
C SER A 145 23.70 -5.79 10.96
N GLY A 146 22.55 -5.48 11.57
CA GLY A 146 21.41 -4.82 10.94
C GLY A 146 21.69 -3.41 10.41
N LEU A 147 22.81 -2.78 10.77
CA LEU A 147 23.28 -1.51 10.19
C LEU A 147 23.90 -1.68 8.79
N SER A 148 24.34 -2.89 8.46
CA SER A 148 25.01 -3.21 7.19
C SER A 148 24.15 -4.10 6.31
N THR A 149 23.59 -5.19 6.84
CA THR A 149 22.85 -6.19 6.02
C THR A 149 21.70 -5.58 5.23
N ARG A 150 20.96 -4.64 5.82
CA ARG A 150 19.87 -3.90 5.16
C ARG A 150 20.37 -3.08 3.96
N ILE A 151 21.56 -2.48 4.04
CA ILE A 151 22.18 -1.75 2.92
C ILE A 151 22.67 -2.73 1.85
N LEU A 152 23.28 -3.85 2.25
CA LEU A 152 23.81 -4.88 1.34
C LEU A 152 22.70 -5.50 0.47
N GLY A 153 21.52 -5.76 1.05
CA GLY A 153 20.32 -6.21 0.33
C GLY A 153 19.59 -5.12 -0.45
N PHE A 154 19.68 -3.85 -0.02
CA PHE A 154 18.95 -2.75 -0.67
C PHE A 154 19.44 -2.42 -2.09
N TYR A 155 20.72 -2.65 -2.41
CA TYR A 155 21.30 -2.38 -3.72
C TYR A 155 20.52 -3.01 -4.89
N GLN A 156 19.96 -4.22 -4.73
CA GLN A 156 19.16 -4.91 -5.75
C GLN A 156 17.94 -4.09 -6.21
N TYR A 157 17.39 -3.23 -5.34
CA TYR A 157 16.17 -2.47 -5.58
C TYR A 157 16.42 -1.07 -6.19
N VAL A 158 17.65 -0.54 -6.13
CA VAL A 158 17.91 0.87 -6.48
C VAL A 158 19.16 1.13 -7.30
N SER A 159 20.15 0.23 -7.33
CA SER A 159 21.38 0.44 -8.09
C SER A 159 21.08 0.56 -9.60
N SER A 160 21.68 1.54 -10.27
CA SER A 160 21.71 1.60 -11.74
C SER A 160 22.64 0.54 -12.32
N ASP A 161 23.76 0.23 -11.66
CA ASP A 161 24.68 -0.85 -12.03
C ASP A 161 24.06 -2.23 -11.77
N ALA A 162 24.03 -3.05 -12.83
CA ALA A 162 23.55 -4.42 -12.81
C ALA A 162 24.45 -5.38 -12.02
N ALA A 163 25.78 -5.17 -12.02
CA ALA A 163 26.71 -6.01 -11.27
C ALA A 163 26.53 -5.85 -9.76
N LEU A 164 26.26 -4.63 -9.29
CA LEU A 164 25.92 -4.38 -7.89
C LEU A 164 24.53 -4.94 -7.51
N ARG A 165 23.54 -4.93 -8.43
CA ARG A 165 22.26 -5.59 -8.18
C ARG A 165 22.44 -7.11 -8.03
N GLU A 166 23.20 -7.75 -8.92
CA GLU A 166 23.48 -9.19 -8.82
C GLU A 166 24.27 -9.55 -7.55
N ALA A 167 25.27 -8.74 -7.18
CA ALA A 167 26.00 -8.90 -5.92
C ALA A 167 25.08 -8.80 -4.69
N SER A 168 24.07 -7.92 -4.74
CA SER A 168 23.07 -7.71 -3.71
C SER A 168 22.07 -8.87 -3.62
N THR A 169 21.58 -9.39 -4.75
CA THR A 169 20.80 -10.64 -4.81
C THR A 169 21.58 -11.82 -4.24
N GLN A 170 22.89 -11.90 -4.50
CA GLN A 170 23.77 -12.93 -3.93
C GLN A 170 23.99 -12.73 -2.42
N ALA A 171 24.10 -11.48 -1.94
CA ALA A 171 24.17 -11.16 -0.52
C ALA A 171 22.90 -11.60 0.24
N ASP A 172 21.71 -11.26 -0.29
CA ASP A 172 20.43 -11.71 0.27
C ASP A 172 20.33 -13.24 0.27
N THR A 173 20.76 -13.92 -0.80
CA THR A 173 20.78 -15.39 -0.85
C THR A 173 21.66 -15.99 0.26
N ILE A 174 22.82 -15.40 0.52
CA ILE A 174 23.72 -15.82 1.62
C ILE A 174 23.09 -15.55 2.99
N MET A 175 22.35 -14.45 3.14
CA MET A 175 21.64 -14.09 4.38
C MET A 175 20.44 -15.00 4.65
N ASP A 176 19.67 -15.37 3.62
CA ASP A 176 18.53 -16.29 3.74
C ASP A 176 19.00 -17.72 4.06
N GLU A 177 20.02 -18.23 3.37
CA GLU A 177 20.63 -19.53 3.70
C GLU A 177 21.18 -19.55 5.14
N PHE A 178 21.83 -18.48 5.56
CA PHE A 178 22.35 -18.33 6.92
C PHE A 178 21.23 -18.19 7.98
N SER A 179 20.16 -17.45 7.69
CA SER A 179 18.99 -17.33 8.54
C SER A 179 18.33 -18.70 8.77
N ILE A 180 18.25 -19.52 7.72
CA ILE A 180 17.76 -20.91 7.84
C ILE A 180 18.73 -21.77 8.68
N GLU A 181 20.05 -21.61 8.51
CA GLU A 181 21.07 -22.30 9.31
C GLU A 181 20.91 -22.01 10.82
N VAL A 182 20.94 -20.74 11.24
CA VAL A 182 20.89 -20.37 12.67
C VAL A 182 19.56 -20.70 13.33
N ASN A 183 18.45 -20.55 12.60
CA ASN A 183 17.12 -20.88 13.12
C ASN A 183 16.84 -22.39 13.18
N MET A 184 17.81 -23.24 12.78
CA MET A 184 17.80 -24.69 12.99
C MET A 184 18.84 -25.20 14.02
N ARG A 185 19.54 -24.30 14.73
CA ARG A 185 20.52 -24.63 15.79
C ARG A 185 19.83 -25.16 17.05
N GLU A 186 19.71 -26.49 17.17
CA GLU A 186 19.13 -27.17 18.34
C GLU A 186 19.90 -26.88 19.65
N ASP A 187 21.21 -26.69 19.55
CA ASP A 187 22.09 -26.34 20.64
C ASP A 187 21.85 -24.91 21.16
N VAL A 188 21.67 -23.93 20.27
CA VAL A 188 21.25 -22.57 20.66
C VAL A 188 19.82 -22.58 21.21
N TYR A 189 18.90 -23.30 20.55
CA TYR A 189 17.52 -23.46 21.02
C TYR A 189 17.43 -24.02 22.45
N LYS A 190 18.31 -24.95 22.85
CA LYS A 190 18.35 -25.47 24.23
C LYS A 190 18.65 -24.38 25.26
N LEU A 191 19.49 -23.40 24.92
CA LEU A 191 19.73 -22.23 25.78
C LEU A 191 18.48 -21.35 25.86
N VAL A 192 17.88 -21.01 24.72
CA VAL A 192 16.69 -20.14 24.65
C VAL A 192 15.48 -20.78 25.32
N GLU A 193 15.26 -22.09 25.14
CA GLU A 193 14.22 -22.87 25.82
C GLU A 193 14.44 -22.90 27.34
N ALA A 194 15.68 -23.08 27.81
CA ALA A 194 15.99 -23.07 29.24
C ALA A 194 15.72 -21.71 29.89
N ILE A 195 15.96 -20.60 29.17
CA ILE A 195 15.61 -19.25 29.62
C ILE A 195 14.08 -19.05 29.62
N HIS A 196 13.41 -19.42 28.52
CA HIS A 196 11.95 -19.31 28.41
C HIS A 196 11.21 -20.11 29.50
N LYS A 197 11.72 -21.30 29.88
CA LYS A 197 11.19 -22.14 30.98
C LYS A 197 11.25 -21.49 32.37
N LYS A 198 12.03 -20.42 32.56
CA LYS A 198 12.15 -19.69 33.83
C LYS A 198 11.93 -18.17 33.71
N LYS A 199 11.38 -17.70 32.59
CA LYS A 199 11.25 -16.27 32.24
C LYS A 199 10.66 -15.39 33.35
N ASP A 200 9.70 -15.91 34.10
CA ASP A 200 9.04 -15.21 35.22
C ASP A 200 10.00 -14.91 36.40
N SER A 201 11.14 -15.59 36.46
CA SER A 201 12.21 -15.39 37.45
C SER A 201 13.41 -14.58 36.94
N GLU A 202 13.48 -14.29 35.64
CA GLU A 202 14.56 -13.48 35.03
C GLU A 202 14.37 -11.97 35.26
N GLY A 203 13.17 -11.52 35.68
CA GLY A 203 12.91 -10.11 36.00
C GLY A 203 12.89 -9.17 34.79
N LEU A 204 12.59 -9.69 33.61
CA LEU A 204 12.67 -8.96 32.34
C LEU A 204 11.65 -7.80 32.25
N ASP A 205 12.05 -6.72 31.59
CA ASP A 205 11.12 -5.71 31.10
C ASP A 205 10.23 -6.28 29.95
N PRO A 206 9.11 -5.60 29.60
CA PRO A 206 8.19 -6.11 28.58
C PRO A 206 8.79 -6.29 27.17
N GLU A 207 9.78 -5.49 26.76
CA GLU A 207 10.41 -5.61 25.44
C GLU A 207 11.43 -6.76 25.44
N SER A 208 12.22 -6.91 26.51
CA SER A 208 13.10 -8.07 26.72
C SER A 208 12.30 -9.39 26.79
N LEU A 209 11.17 -9.40 27.48
CA LEU A 209 10.27 -10.57 27.53
C LEU A 209 9.71 -10.90 26.14
N ARG A 210 9.23 -9.89 25.40
CA ARG A 210 8.73 -10.06 24.02
C ARG A 210 9.81 -10.57 23.07
N LEU A 211 11.07 -10.13 23.24
CA LEU A 211 12.21 -10.63 22.48
C LEU A 211 12.39 -12.14 22.70
N LEU A 212 12.50 -12.56 23.96
CA LEU A 212 12.63 -13.97 24.35
C LEU A 212 11.46 -14.83 23.84
N GLU A 213 10.22 -14.36 23.97
CA GLU A 213 9.05 -15.13 23.52
C GLU A 213 8.97 -15.27 22.00
N LYS A 214 9.26 -14.21 21.22
CA LYS A 214 9.28 -14.32 19.75
C LYS A 214 10.43 -15.19 19.25
N ASP A 215 11.60 -15.12 19.88
CA ASP A 215 12.76 -15.94 19.53
C ASP A 215 12.50 -17.44 19.81
N TYR A 216 12.02 -17.76 21.02
CA TYR A 216 11.57 -19.11 21.38
C TYR A 216 10.50 -19.65 20.43
N LYS A 217 9.45 -18.85 20.14
CA LYS A 217 8.41 -19.22 19.17
C LYS A 217 8.99 -19.47 17.78
N ASN A 218 9.96 -18.69 17.32
CA ASN A 218 10.55 -18.86 16.00
C ASN A 218 11.23 -20.23 15.86
N TYR A 219 12.03 -20.63 16.84
CA TYR A 219 12.64 -21.97 16.87
C TYR A 219 11.61 -23.11 16.92
N VAL A 220 10.53 -22.96 17.68
CA VAL A 220 9.41 -23.92 17.68
C VAL A 220 8.77 -24.01 16.29
N LYS A 221 8.52 -22.86 15.63
CA LYS A 221 7.95 -22.78 14.26
C LYS A 221 8.95 -23.16 13.15
N MET A 222 10.22 -23.37 13.52
CA MET A 222 11.26 -24.01 12.70
C MET A 222 11.48 -25.49 13.05
N GLY A 223 10.58 -26.08 13.84
CA GLY A 223 10.52 -27.53 14.08
C GLY A 223 11.48 -28.05 15.14
N LEU A 224 12.20 -27.19 15.87
CA LEU A 224 13.13 -27.65 16.92
C LEU A 224 12.40 -28.22 18.15
N GLY A 225 11.13 -27.84 18.35
CA GLY A 225 10.23 -28.49 19.32
C GLY A 225 9.75 -29.89 18.91
N LEU A 226 9.98 -30.33 17.66
CA LEU A 226 9.70 -31.72 17.25
C LEU A 226 10.79 -32.67 17.76
N PRO A 227 10.49 -33.93 18.10
CA PRO A 227 11.50 -34.94 18.40
C PRO A 227 12.51 -35.13 17.26
N ALA A 228 13.76 -35.43 17.59
CA ALA A 228 14.79 -35.73 16.59
C ALA A 228 14.48 -37.03 15.82
N GLY A 229 14.80 -37.05 14.52
CA GLY A 229 14.53 -38.17 13.61
C GLY A 229 13.55 -37.81 12.49
N PRO A 230 12.97 -38.82 11.80
CA PRO A 230 12.37 -38.66 10.48
C PRO A 230 11.30 -37.57 10.33
N GLN A 231 10.51 -37.29 11.39
CA GLN A 231 9.53 -36.19 11.36
C GLN A 231 10.23 -34.82 11.27
N ARG A 232 11.26 -34.57 12.07
CA ARG A 232 12.00 -33.31 12.02
C ARG A 232 12.84 -33.19 10.76
N ASP A 233 13.40 -34.31 10.28
CA ASP A 233 14.18 -34.32 9.03
C ASP A 233 13.28 -34.00 7.82
N ARG A 234 12.09 -34.61 7.74
CA ARG A 234 11.05 -34.26 6.76
C ARG A 234 10.63 -32.78 6.87
N PHE A 235 10.50 -32.24 8.07
CA PHE A 235 10.19 -30.82 8.27
C PHE A 235 11.28 -29.90 7.67
N LYS A 236 12.57 -30.27 7.83
CA LYS A 236 13.69 -29.54 7.23
C LYS A 236 13.67 -29.59 5.70
N GLU A 237 13.37 -30.74 5.09
CA GLU A 237 13.18 -30.87 3.63
C GLU A 237 12.10 -29.90 3.14
N ILE A 238 10.94 -29.90 3.81
CA ILE A 238 9.80 -29.03 3.47
C ILE A 238 10.20 -27.56 3.55
N LYS A 239 10.84 -27.12 4.65
CA LYS A 239 11.32 -25.75 4.80
C LYS A 239 12.31 -25.35 3.71
N LYS A 240 13.25 -26.23 3.34
CA LYS A 240 14.21 -25.99 2.26
C LYS A 240 13.52 -25.84 0.91
N ARG A 241 12.59 -26.75 0.56
CA ARG A 241 11.88 -26.68 -0.73
C ARG A 241 10.95 -25.46 -0.80
N LEU A 242 10.29 -25.07 0.29
CA LEU A 242 9.51 -23.83 0.36
C LEU A 242 10.37 -22.59 0.08
N SER A 243 11.59 -22.53 0.62
CA SER A 243 12.53 -21.44 0.33
C SER A 243 12.93 -21.39 -1.15
N GLN A 244 13.21 -22.54 -1.76
CA GLN A 244 13.52 -22.65 -3.18
C GLN A 244 12.35 -22.20 -4.06
N ILE A 245 11.12 -22.64 -3.74
CA ILE A 245 9.91 -22.21 -4.43
C ILE A 245 9.72 -20.70 -4.32
N GLN A 246 9.98 -20.10 -3.15
CA GLN A 246 9.85 -18.65 -2.97
C GLN A 246 10.79 -17.87 -3.92
N ILE A 247 12.06 -18.29 -4.00
CA ILE A 247 13.05 -17.69 -4.90
C ILE A 247 12.64 -17.87 -6.37
N GLU A 248 12.27 -19.08 -6.77
CA GLU A 248 11.87 -19.44 -8.14
C GLU A 248 10.62 -18.66 -8.58
N PHE A 249 9.60 -18.58 -7.72
CA PHE A 249 8.34 -17.88 -7.98
C PHE A 249 8.52 -16.37 -8.12
N GLN A 250 9.31 -15.75 -7.25
CA GLN A 250 9.59 -14.31 -7.29
C GLN A 250 10.50 -13.96 -8.49
N LYS A 251 11.47 -14.81 -8.81
CA LYS A 251 12.29 -14.67 -10.02
C LYS A 251 11.41 -14.64 -11.28
N ASN A 252 10.49 -15.60 -11.41
CA ASN A 252 9.53 -15.68 -12.52
C ASN A 252 8.59 -14.48 -12.65
N LEU A 253 8.37 -13.70 -11.58
CA LEU A 253 7.60 -12.44 -11.59
C LEU A 253 8.46 -11.24 -11.98
N ASN A 254 9.70 -11.20 -11.50
CA ASN A 254 10.64 -10.10 -11.74
C ASN A 254 11.21 -10.12 -13.16
N GLU A 255 11.58 -11.30 -13.67
CA GLU A 255 12.14 -11.49 -15.03
C GLU A 255 11.07 -11.55 -16.14
N GLU A 256 9.78 -11.51 -15.77
CA GLU A 256 8.65 -11.46 -16.71
C GLU A 256 8.85 -10.30 -17.71
N ASN A 257 8.94 -10.62 -19.00
CA ASN A 257 9.22 -9.66 -20.08
C ASN A 257 8.30 -9.85 -21.30
N GLY A 258 7.13 -10.45 -21.05
CA GLY A 258 6.12 -10.74 -22.05
C GLY A 258 5.37 -9.48 -22.50
N GLY A 259 4.61 -9.65 -23.57
CA GLY A 259 3.78 -8.59 -24.10
C GLY A 259 2.99 -9.05 -25.33
N ILE A 260 2.09 -8.18 -25.79
CA ILE A 260 1.18 -8.46 -26.91
C ILE A 260 1.49 -7.48 -28.04
N TRP A 261 1.70 -8.01 -29.23
CA TRP A 261 1.82 -7.22 -30.45
C TRP A 261 0.44 -6.83 -30.97
N PHE A 262 0.16 -5.52 -30.99
CA PHE A 262 -1.09 -4.93 -31.50
C PHE A 262 -0.79 -4.01 -32.69
N THR A 263 -1.73 -3.89 -33.62
CA THR A 263 -1.68 -2.77 -34.59
C THR A 263 -2.09 -1.45 -33.91
N PRO A 264 -1.71 -0.27 -34.44
CA PRO A 264 -2.15 1.01 -33.89
C PRO A 264 -3.68 1.15 -33.80
N GLU A 265 -4.42 0.53 -34.72
CA GLU A 265 -5.90 0.52 -34.74
C GLU A 265 -6.50 -0.34 -33.61
N GLU A 266 -5.83 -1.44 -33.22
CA GLU A 266 -6.23 -2.21 -32.04
C GLU A 266 -6.03 -1.42 -30.72
N LEU A 267 -5.16 -0.42 -30.72
CA LEU A 267 -4.87 0.45 -29.57
C LEU A 267 -5.63 1.79 -29.60
N ASP A 268 -6.65 1.95 -30.45
CA ASP A 268 -7.42 3.20 -30.52
C ASP A 268 -7.96 3.66 -29.15
N GLY A 269 -7.62 4.90 -28.78
CA GLY A 269 -7.92 5.54 -27.50
C GLY A 269 -6.76 5.57 -26.51
N VAL A 270 -5.75 4.70 -26.63
CA VAL A 270 -4.57 4.74 -25.76
C VAL A 270 -3.78 6.05 -26.00
N PRO A 271 -3.34 6.76 -24.94
CA PRO A 271 -2.62 8.02 -25.08
C PRO A 271 -1.33 7.92 -25.90
N GLU A 272 -1.06 8.95 -26.73
CA GLU A 272 0.08 8.99 -27.66
C GLU A 272 1.44 8.90 -26.94
N ASP A 273 1.56 9.48 -25.74
CA ASP A 273 2.75 9.42 -24.88
C ASP A 273 3.03 8.02 -24.32
N VAL A 274 2.00 7.17 -24.20
CA VAL A 274 2.15 5.74 -23.88
C VAL A 274 2.57 4.98 -25.14
N LEU A 275 1.92 5.24 -26.29
CA LEU A 275 2.20 4.55 -27.55
C LEU A 275 3.64 4.79 -28.06
N ASP A 276 4.17 6.00 -27.90
CA ASP A 276 5.56 6.32 -28.30
C ASP A 276 6.62 5.65 -27.40
N GLY A 277 6.23 5.23 -26.19
CA GLY A 277 7.09 4.45 -25.29
C GLY A 277 7.16 2.95 -25.62
N LEU A 278 6.27 2.42 -26.47
CA LEU A 278 6.20 0.99 -26.77
C LEU A 278 7.29 0.53 -27.77
N GLU A 279 7.72 -0.73 -27.62
CA GLU A 279 8.66 -1.37 -28.55
C GLU A 279 7.99 -1.51 -29.93
N LYS A 280 8.63 -0.91 -30.95
CA LYS A 280 8.14 -0.88 -32.34
C LYS A 280 8.60 -2.13 -33.07
N GLY A 281 7.66 -2.86 -33.67
CA GLY A 281 7.88 -4.20 -34.18
C GLY A 281 8.62 -4.26 -35.51
N THR A 282 9.22 -5.41 -35.80
CA THR A 282 9.96 -5.68 -37.03
C THR A 282 9.66 -7.10 -37.54
N GLY A 283 9.94 -7.35 -38.82
CA GLY A 283 9.69 -8.65 -39.44
C GLY A 283 8.20 -9.02 -39.45
N GLU A 284 7.83 -10.14 -38.84
CA GLU A 284 6.43 -10.59 -38.68
C GLU A 284 5.56 -9.65 -37.81
N ASN A 285 6.18 -8.71 -37.10
CA ASN A 285 5.51 -7.68 -36.31
C ASN A 285 5.79 -6.26 -36.82
N ASP A 286 6.26 -6.11 -38.06
CA ASP A 286 6.37 -4.80 -38.71
C ASP A 286 5.02 -4.05 -38.69
N GLY A 287 5.07 -2.75 -38.47
CA GLY A 287 3.89 -1.90 -38.26
C GLY A 287 3.12 -2.10 -36.94
N LYS A 288 3.56 -2.98 -36.02
CA LYS A 288 2.90 -3.20 -34.71
C LYS A 288 3.66 -2.54 -33.56
N LEU A 289 2.96 -2.38 -32.43
CA LEU A 289 3.53 -1.98 -31.14
C LEU A 289 3.36 -3.13 -30.13
N LYS A 290 4.37 -3.38 -29.31
CA LYS A 290 4.33 -4.38 -28.23
C LYS A 290 3.93 -3.72 -26.92
N LEU A 291 2.76 -4.08 -26.41
CA LEU A 291 2.33 -3.72 -25.08
C LEU A 291 2.95 -4.68 -24.05
N SER A 292 3.72 -4.20 -23.07
CA SER A 292 4.18 -5.06 -21.98
C SER A 292 3.11 -5.26 -20.89
N PHE A 293 3.33 -6.22 -20.00
CA PHE A 293 2.49 -6.40 -18.80
C PHE A 293 2.97 -5.58 -17.58
N LYS A 294 3.79 -4.55 -17.77
CA LYS A 294 4.20 -3.60 -16.73
C LYS A 294 3.17 -2.49 -16.56
N TYR A 295 3.07 -1.92 -15.35
CA TYR A 295 1.98 -1.01 -14.99
C TYR A 295 1.84 0.25 -15.86
N PRO A 296 2.94 0.90 -16.34
CA PRO A 296 2.86 2.05 -17.25
C PRO A 296 2.15 1.77 -18.58
N ASP A 297 2.21 0.53 -19.08
CA ASP A 297 1.61 0.13 -20.36
C ASP A 297 0.20 -0.46 -20.12
N LEU A 298 0.14 -1.37 -19.15
CA LEU A 298 -1.01 -2.20 -18.81
C LEU A 298 -2.21 -1.37 -18.34
N PHE A 299 -2.00 -0.42 -17.43
CA PHE A 299 -3.11 0.32 -16.83
C PHE A 299 -3.69 1.41 -17.73
N PRO A 300 -2.90 2.20 -18.49
CA PRO A 300 -3.46 3.07 -19.52
C PRO A 300 -4.21 2.29 -20.60
N THR A 301 -3.69 1.15 -21.08
CA THR A 301 -4.41 0.36 -22.09
C THR A 301 -5.74 -0.18 -21.58
N LEU A 302 -5.80 -0.67 -20.33
CA LEU A 302 -7.06 -1.10 -19.70
C LEU A 302 -8.00 0.08 -19.34
N LYS A 303 -7.48 1.29 -19.07
CA LYS A 303 -8.30 2.51 -18.86
C LYS A 303 -8.86 3.06 -20.19
N PHE A 304 -8.08 3.04 -21.28
CA PHE A 304 -8.33 3.89 -22.45
C PHE A 304 -8.60 3.16 -23.79
N ALA A 305 -8.15 1.92 -23.99
CA ALA A 305 -8.37 1.23 -25.28
C ALA A 305 -9.87 1.00 -25.55
N LYS A 306 -10.40 1.59 -26.62
CA LYS A 306 -11.83 1.60 -26.95
C LYS A 306 -12.34 0.23 -27.41
N ASN A 307 -11.47 -0.57 -28.02
CA ASN A 307 -11.78 -1.93 -28.47
C ASN A 307 -11.89 -2.89 -27.26
N PRO A 308 -13.07 -3.50 -27.00
CA PRO A 308 -13.23 -4.43 -25.89
C PRO A 308 -12.38 -5.70 -26.05
N GLU A 309 -12.10 -6.15 -27.27
CA GLU A 309 -11.27 -7.33 -27.53
C GLU A 309 -9.80 -7.07 -27.17
N THR A 310 -9.27 -5.87 -27.44
CA THR A 310 -7.95 -5.46 -26.97
C THR A 310 -7.87 -5.56 -25.45
N ARG A 311 -8.84 -4.97 -24.73
CA ARG A 311 -8.88 -5.06 -23.26
C ARG A 311 -8.99 -6.51 -22.77
N ARG A 312 -9.80 -7.35 -23.43
CA ARG A 312 -9.94 -8.78 -23.12
C ARG A 312 -8.62 -9.54 -23.28
N LYS A 313 -7.96 -9.41 -24.45
CA LYS A 313 -6.63 -10.00 -24.73
C LYS A 313 -5.60 -9.60 -23.66
N VAL A 314 -5.47 -8.28 -23.40
CA VAL A 314 -4.55 -7.73 -22.39
C VAL A 314 -4.82 -8.29 -21.01
N PHE A 315 -6.08 -8.29 -20.58
CA PHE A 315 -6.47 -8.78 -19.26
C PHE A 315 -6.21 -10.29 -19.08
N VAL A 316 -6.68 -11.11 -20.02
CA VAL A 316 -6.57 -12.58 -19.92
C VAL A 316 -5.12 -13.05 -20.01
N GLN A 317 -4.28 -12.44 -20.86
CA GLN A 317 -2.86 -12.79 -20.91
C GLN A 317 -2.08 -12.25 -19.68
N ASN A 318 -2.42 -11.08 -19.15
CA ASN A 318 -1.80 -10.60 -17.90
C ASN A 318 -2.10 -11.52 -16.70
N GLU A 319 -3.28 -12.14 -16.63
CA GLU A 319 -3.63 -13.14 -15.61
C GLU A 319 -2.98 -14.53 -15.88
N ASN A 320 -2.15 -14.65 -16.93
CA ASN A 320 -1.46 -15.89 -17.35
C ASN A 320 0.04 -15.72 -17.63
N LYS A 321 0.60 -14.52 -17.45
CA LYS A 321 1.98 -14.18 -17.86
C LYS A 321 3.09 -14.94 -17.11
N CYS A 322 2.76 -15.53 -15.95
CA CYS A 322 3.66 -16.36 -15.15
C CYS A 322 3.10 -17.78 -14.95
N ASN A 323 2.53 -18.41 -15.98
CA ASN A 323 1.92 -19.75 -15.84
C ASN A 323 2.88 -20.86 -15.34
N GLN A 324 4.20 -20.68 -15.46
CA GLN A 324 5.20 -21.53 -14.81
C GLN A 324 5.13 -21.54 -13.27
N ASN A 325 4.54 -20.49 -12.67
CA ASN A 325 4.32 -20.40 -11.22
C ASN A 325 3.11 -21.22 -10.73
N VAL A 326 2.24 -21.74 -11.61
CA VAL A 326 1.08 -22.56 -11.21
C VAL A 326 1.48 -23.85 -10.46
N PRO A 327 2.38 -24.71 -10.98
CA PRO A 327 2.84 -25.89 -10.23
C PRO A 327 3.61 -25.52 -8.94
N LEU A 328 4.42 -24.46 -8.98
CA LEU A 328 5.17 -23.97 -7.81
C LEU A 328 4.22 -23.53 -6.68
N PHE A 329 3.18 -22.78 -7.01
CA PHE A 329 2.13 -22.39 -6.07
C PHE A 329 1.47 -23.63 -5.44
N LYS A 330 1.06 -24.58 -6.28
CA LYS A 330 0.40 -25.83 -5.85
C LYS A 330 1.27 -26.65 -4.89
N GLU A 331 2.56 -26.77 -5.19
CA GLU A 331 3.52 -27.45 -4.31
C GLU A 331 3.67 -26.70 -2.98
N ALA A 332 3.81 -25.37 -3.01
CA ALA A 332 3.96 -24.54 -1.82
C ALA A 332 2.80 -24.69 -0.83
N ILE A 333 1.54 -24.68 -1.28
CA ILE A 333 0.40 -24.74 -0.34
C ILE A 333 0.29 -26.15 0.30
N ILE A 334 0.57 -27.21 -0.46
CA ILE A 334 0.61 -28.58 0.08
C ILE A 334 1.72 -28.71 1.14
N LEU A 335 2.93 -28.23 0.83
CA LEU A 335 4.08 -28.26 1.73
C LEU A 335 3.85 -27.43 3.01
N ARG A 336 3.20 -26.26 2.89
CA ARG A 336 2.81 -25.42 4.03
C ARG A 336 1.85 -26.14 4.98
N ASP A 337 0.82 -26.77 4.44
CA ASP A 337 -0.14 -27.55 5.21
C ASP A 337 0.51 -28.77 5.89
N GLU A 338 1.40 -29.49 5.19
CA GLU A 338 2.21 -30.58 5.78
C GLU A 338 3.02 -30.07 6.98
N ALA A 339 3.78 -28.99 6.81
CA ALA A 339 4.60 -28.40 7.86
C ALA A 339 3.77 -27.97 9.09
N ALA A 340 2.63 -27.31 8.87
CA ALA A 340 1.79 -26.83 9.95
C ALA A 340 1.17 -27.98 10.77
N ARG A 341 0.69 -29.04 10.09
CA ARG A 341 0.18 -30.24 10.76
C ARG A 341 1.26 -31.00 11.53
N MET A 342 2.49 -31.04 11.02
CA MET A 342 3.63 -31.63 11.73
C MET A 342 3.94 -30.89 13.03
N LEU A 343 3.76 -29.57 13.06
CA LEU A 343 3.88 -28.72 14.26
C LEU A 343 2.64 -28.76 15.19
N GLY A 344 1.62 -29.56 14.86
CA GLY A 344 0.39 -29.71 15.67
C GLY A 344 -0.71 -28.68 15.40
N TYR A 345 -0.58 -27.83 14.39
CA TYR A 345 -1.63 -26.88 13.98
C TYR A 345 -2.64 -27.56 13.06
N PRO A 346 -3.93 -27.16 13.07
CA PRO A 346 -4.95 -27.79 12.23
C PRO A 346 -4.79 -27.47 10.74
N ASP A 347 -4.09 -26.37 10.42
CA ASP A 347 -3.84 -25.85 9.08
C ASP A 347 -2.72 -24.78 9.12
N HIS A 348 -2.26 -24.33 7.94
CA HIS A 348 -1.20 -23.32 7.83
C HIS A 348 -1.63 -21.93 8.29
N ALA A 349 -2.88 -21.54 8.05
CA ALA A 349 -3.34 -20.22 8.48
C ALA A 349 -3.32 -20.06 10.00
N SER A 350 -3.67 -21.10 10.75
CA SER A 350 -3.61 -21.13 12.20
C SER A 350 -2.19 -20.94 12.74
N LEU A 351 -1.19 -21.55 12.10
CA LEU A 351 0.24 -21.35 12.41
C LEU A 351 0.69 -19.89 12.20
N ARG A 352 0.18 -19.24 11.15
CA ARG A 352 0.55 -17.87 10.75
C ARG A 352 -0.20 -16.78 11.49
N ILE A 353 -1.43 -17.04 11.95
CA ILE A 353 -2.33 -16.02 12.53
C ILE A 353 -2.20 -15.93 14.06
N GLU A 354 -1.65 -16.93 14.74
CA GLU A 354 -1.41 -16.92 16.20
C GLU A 354 -0.67 -15.65 16.69
N ASP A 355 0.34 -15.18 15.95
CA ASP A 355 1.13 -13.99 16.31
C ASP A 355 0.61 -12.68 15.72
N LYS A 356 -0.49 -12.71 14.94
CA LYS A 356 -1.12 -11.54 14.30
C LYS A 356 -2.13 -10.85 15.25
N MET A 357 -2.71 -9.70 14.92
CA MET A 357 -3.77 -9.09 15.74
C MET A 357 -5.03 -9.95 15.81
N ALA A 358 -5.39 -10.63 14.71
CA ALA A 358 -6.61 -11.45 14.64
C ALA A 358 -6.59 -12.70 15.53
N LYS A 359 -5.41 -13.22 15.90
CA LYS A 359 -5.12 -14.42 16.73
C LYS A 359 -5.69 -15.77 16.28
N THR A 360 -6.82 -15.83 15.56
CA THR A 360 -7.45 -17.08 15.10
C THR A 360 -7.93 -16.98 13.65
N THR A 361 -7.98 -18.11 12.95
CA THR A 361 -8.61 -18.24 11.63
C THR A 361 -10.09 -17.84 11.67
N LYS A 362 -10.82 -18.19 12.73
CA LYS A 362 -12.23 -17.81 12.89
C LYS A 362 -12.42 -16.29 12.89
N THR A 363 -11.58 -15.55 13.61
CA THR A 363 -11.63 -14.07 13.65
C THR A 363 -11.57 -13.48 12.24
N VAL A 364 -10.70 -14.03 11.39
CA VAL A 364 -10.54 -13.60 9.99
C VAL A 364 -11.73 -14.01 9.13
N THR A 365 -12.21 -15.24 9.25
CA THR A 365 -13.38 -15.73 8.48
C THR A 365 -14.66 -14.99 8.85
N ASP A 366 -14.87 -14.67 10.14
CA ASP A 366 -15.99 -13.85 10.62
C ASP A 366 -15.90 -12.43 10.03
N PHE A 367 -14.73 -11.80 10.09
CA PHE A 367 -14.46 -10.45 9.58
C PHE A 367 -14.69 -10.33 8.07
N LEU A 368 -14.10 -11.22 7.28
CA LEU A 368 -14.29 -11.27 5.82
C LEU A 368 -15.74 -11.62 5.47
N GLY A 369 -16.43 -12.41 6.29
CA GLY A 369 -17.86 -12.74 6.14
C GLY A 369 -18.79 -11.54 6.35
N ASP A 370 -18.61 -10.77 7.42
CA ASP A 370 -19.37 -9.55 7.71
C ASP A 370 -19.17 -8.52 6.59
N LEU A 371 -17.91 -8.24 6.22
CA LEU A 371 -17.55 -7.41 5.06
C LEU A 371 -18.28 -7.86 3.80
N ARG A 372 -18.22 -9.15 3.44
CA ARG A 372 -18.92 -9.69 2.26
C ARG A 372 -20.42 -9.39 2.31
N SER A 373 -21.06 -9.66 3.44
CA SER A 373 -22.51 -9.53 3.59
C SER A 373 -22.98 -8.09 3.37
N ARG A 374 -22.21 -7.12 3.89
CA ARG A 374 -22.50 -5.68 3.83
C ARG A 374 -22.16 -5.06 2.46
N LEU A 375 -21.04 -5.46 1.85
CA LEU A 375 -20.59 -4.94 0.57
C LEU A 375 -21.36 -5.48 -0.64
N THR A 376 -21.87 -6.72 -0.58
CA THR A 376 -22.50 -7.40 -1.74
C THR A 376 -23.62 -6.57 -2.40
N ALA A 377 -24.48 -5.94 -1.59
CA ALA A 377 -25.60 -5.13 -2.10
C ALA A 377 -25.17 -3.76 -2.67
N GLY A 378 -23.99 -3.27 -2.30
CA GLY A 378 -23.36 -2.09 -2.91
C GLY A 378 -22.75 -2.45 -4.26
N GLY A 379 -21.87 -3.46 -4.28
CA GLY A 379 -21.17 -3.90 -5.50
C GLY A 379 -22.13 -4.34 -6.61
N ALA A 380 -23.26 -4.96 -6.27
CA ALA A 380 -24.30 -5.30 -7.26
C ALA A 380 -24.86 -4.06 -7.98
N LYS A 381 -25.10 -2.96 -7.26
CA LYS A 381 -25.58 -1.68 -7.84
C LYS A 381 -24.49 -0.98 -8.65
N GLU A 382 -23.25 -1.03 -8.18
CA GLU A 382 -22.10 -0.49 -8.92
C GLU A 382 -21.91 -1.23 -10.26
N VAL A 383 -22.03 -2.57 -10.28
CA VAL A 383 -22.02 -3.36 -11.55
C VAL A 383 -23.22 -3.03 -12.43
N GLU A 384 -24.41 -2.83 -11.86
CA GLU A 384 -25.61 -2.45 -12.63
C GLU A 384 -25.42 -1.09 -13.32
N HIS A 385 -24.97 -0.07 -12.59
CA HIS A 385 -24.66 1.28 -13.11
C HIS A 385 -23.56 1.25 -14.17
N LEU A 386 -22.44 0.56 -13.89
CA LEU A 386 -21.34 0.40 -14.85
C LEU A 386 -21.76 -0.39 -16.10
N LEU A 387 -22.74 -1.28 -16.00
CA LEU A 387 -23.34 -1.98 -17.14
C LEU A 387 -24.30 -1.07 -17.94
N GLU A 388 -25.00 -0.12 -17.31
CA GLU A 388 -25.75 0.92 -18.02
C GLU A 388 -24.83 1.87 -18.80
N LEU A 389 -23.76 2.33 -18.17
CA LEU A 389 -22.68 3.08 -18.84
C LEU A 389 -22.09 2.29 -20.01
N LYS A 390 -21.83 0.98 -19.84
CA LYS A 390 -21.39 0.10 -20.93
C LYS A 390 -22.40 0.05 -22.07
N LYS A 391 -23.71 -0.16 -21.80
CA LYS A 391 -24.77 -0.20 -22.83
C LYS A 391 -24.76 1.09 -23.66
N ALA A 392 -24.91 2.24 -23.02
CA ALA A 392 -24.97 3.54 -23.68
C ALA A 392 -23.71 3.85 -24.50
N ASP A 393 -22.52 3.52 -23.98
CA ASP A 393 -21.25 3.73 -24.68
C ASP A 393 -21.08 2.79 -25.90
N THR A 394 -21.48 1.52 -25.78
CA THR A 394 -21.46 0.58 -26.91
C THR A 394 -22.45 0.95 -28.01
N GLU A 395 -23.67 1.40 -27.65
CA GLU A 395 -24.68 1.86 -28.59
C GLU A 395 -24.20 3.10 -29.34
N ALA A 396 -23.70 4.12 -28.63
CA ALA A 396 -23.17 5.34 -29.22
C ALA A 396 -21.95 5.12 -30.14
N ARG A 397 -21.21 4.02 -29.95
CA ARG A 397 -20.04 3.65 -30.79
C ARG A 397 -20.35 2.55 -31.82
N GLY A 398 -21.58 2.04 -31.90
CA GLY A 398 -21.94 0.93 -32.80
C GLY A 398 -21.22 -0.39 -32.51
N VAL A 399 -20.76 -0.59 -31.27
CA VAL A 399 -20.02 -1.78 -30.83
C VAL A 399 -20.99 -2.84 -30.31
N ALA A 400 -20.78 -4.10 -30.68
CA ALA A 400 -21.61 -5.20 -30.21
C ALA A 400 -21.55 -5.34 -28.67
N ASN A 401 -22.70 -5.58 -28.05
CA ASN A 401 -22.85 -5.76 -26.61
C ASN A 401 -23.80 -6.94 -26.34
N ASP A 402 -23.41 -7.82 -25.44
CA ASP A 402 -24.09 -9.05 -25.04
C ASP A 402 -24.89 -8.91 -23.73
N GLY A 403 -24.94 -7.70 -23.17
CA GLY A 403 -25.61 -7.40 -21.90
C GLY A 403 -24.84 -7.81 -20.66
N ASN A 404 -23.58 -8.25 -20.79
CA ASN A 404 -22.72 -8.66 -19.67
C ASN A 404 -21.74 -7.55 -19.26
N TYR A 405 -21.28 -7.58 -18.02
CA TYR A 405 -20.18 -6.74 -17.52
C TYR A 405 -18.98 -7.62 -17.14
N TYR A 406 -17.81 -7.33 -17.72
CA TYR A 406 -16.63 -8.20 -17.65
C TYR A 406 -15.46 -7.61 -16.88
N LEU A 407 -14.56 -8.46 -16.41
CA LEU A 407 -13.36 -8.06 -15.67
C LEU A 407 -12.44 -7.08 -16.45
N TRP A 408 -12.42 -7.18 -17.78
CA TRP A 408 -11.68 -6.26 -18.68
C TRP A 408 -12.46 -5.00 -19.07
N ASP A 409 -13.73 -4.89 -18.72
CA ASP A 409 -14.53 -3.67 -18.89
C ASP A 409 -14.31 -2.69 -17.72
N HIS A 410 -13.95 -3.19 -16.54
CA HIS A 410 -13.94 -2.44 -15.28
C HIS A 410 -13.16 -1.11 -15.34
N LYS A 411 -11.84 -1.15 -15.62
CA LYS A 411 -11.00 0.07 -15.67
C LYS A 411 -11.39 1.08 -16.74
N PHE A 412 -12.09 0.65 -17.80
CA PHE A 412 -12.53 1.52 -18.88
C PHE A 412 -13.80 2.30 -18.51
N TYR A 413 -14.80 1.63 -17.91
CA TYR A 413 -16.04 2.31 -17.50
C TYR A 413 -15.92 3.03 -16.15
N ASP A 414 -15.04 2.58 -15.26
CA ASP A 414 -14.65 3.31 -14.05
C ASP A 414 -14.09 4.71 -14.39
N ARG A 415 -13.15 4.79 -15.34
CA ARG A 415 -12.68 6.06 -15.91
C ARG A 415 -13.81 6.86 -16.55
N LEU A 416 -14.63 6.25 -17.41
CA LEU A 416 -15.72 6.98 -18.09
C LEU A 416 -16.79 7.50 -17.12
N MET A 417 -17.03 6.82 -15.98
CA MET A 417 -17.90 7.28 -14.92
C MET A 417 -17.35 8.56 -14.28
N ILE A 418 -16.07 8.56 -13.89
CA ILE A 418 -15.38 9.74 -13.33
C ILE A 418 -15.38 10.92 -14.31
N GLU A 419 -15.11 10.67 -15.59
CA GLU A 419 -15.12 11.70 -16.64
C GLU A 419 -16.53 12.28 -16.91
N LYS A 420 -17.56 11.42 -17.03
CA LYS A 420 -18.91 11.82 -17.47
C LYS A 420 -19.78 12.36 -16.33
N GLU A 421 -19.69 11.78 -15.12
CA GLU A 421 -20.59 12.10 -14.01
C GLU A 421 -19.98 13.08 -13.01
N TYR A 422 -18.67 12.96 -12.74
CA TYR A 422 -17.96 13.78 -11.77
C TYR A 422 -17.22 14.97 -12.44
N SER A 423 -17.16 14.98 -13.78
CA SER A 423 -16.54 16.04 -14.60
C SER A 423 -15.08 16.34 -14.20
N ILE A 424 -14.33 15.30 -13.78
CA ILE A 424 -12.93 15.44 -13.38
C ILE A 424 -11.99 15.22 -14.57
N ASP A 425 -10.98 16.08 -14.64
CA ASP A 425 -9.81 15.92 -15.50
C ASP A 425 -8.58 15.71 -14.59
N GLU A 426 -8.15 14.45 -14.43
CA GLU A 426 -6.97 14.07 -13.62
C GLU A 426 -5.74 14.94 -13.97
N ASN A 427 -5.58 15.30 -15.25
CA ASN A 427 -4.39 16.01 -15.73
C ASN A 427 -4.41 17.48 -15.33
N LYS A 428 -5.59 18.14 -15.33
CA LYS A 428 -5.75 19.51 -14.81
C LYS A 428 -5.61 19.57 -13.28
N ILE A 429 -6.07 18.55 -12.56
CA ILE A 429 -5.87 18.48 -11.11
C ILE A 429 -4.37 18.32 -10.79
N ALA A 430 -3.64 17.51 -11.56
CA ALA A 430 -2.19 17.36 -11.42
C ALA A 430 -1.40 18.66 -11.63
N GLU A 431 -1.90 19.63 -12.40
CA GLU A 431 -1.27 20.97 -12.55
C GLU A 431 -1.13 21.71 -11.21
N TYR A 432 -1.91 21.34 -10.20
CA TYR A 432 -1.84 21.83 -8.83
C TYR A 432 -0.97 20.99 -7.87
N PHE A 433 -0.34 19.90 -8.31
CA PHE A 433 0.52 19.08 -7.44
C PHE A 433 1.93 18.84 -8.02
N PRO A 434 2.76 19.89 -8.22
CA PRO A 434 4.18 19.72 -8.45
C PRO A 434 4.83 18.94 -7.29
N ILE A 435 5.65 17.95 -7.61
CA ILE A 435 6.19 17.01 -6.60
C ILE A 435 6.91 17.73 -5.46
N THR A 436 7.71 18.76 -5.75
CA THR A 436 8.52 19.50 -4.76
C THR A 436 7.68 20.32 -3.78
N SER A 437 6.62 21.00 -4.25
CA SER A 437 5.71 21.77 -3.37
C SER A 437 4.79 20.84 -2.58
N THR A 438 4.36 19.73 -3.19
CA THR A 438 3.57 18.69 -2.51
C THR A 438 4.35 18.09 -1.33
N ILE A 439 5.62 17.68 -1.55
CA ILE A 439 6.49 17.17 -0.47
C ILE A 439 6.71 18.23 0.62
N ALA A 440 6.96 19.49 0.26
CA ALA A 440 7.14 20.57 1.25
C ALA A 440 5.87 20.77 2.11
N GLY A 441 4.68 20.62 1.53
CA GLY A 441 3.41 20.61 2.25
C GLY A 441 3.24 19.39 3.15
N MET A 442 3.58 18.19 2.66
CA MET A 442 3.47 16.94 3.41
C MET A 442 4.41 16.88 4.61
N LEU A 443 5.68 17.26 4.43
CA LEU A 443 6.63 17.35 5.53
C LEU A 443 6.17 18.38 6.57
N LYS A 444 5.64 19.53 6.15
CA LYS A 444 5.04 20.52 7.08
C LYS A 444 3.89 19.94 7.91
N ILE A 445 3.06 19.04 7.37
CA ILE A 445 2.02 18.37 8.16
C ILE A 445 2.66 17.55 9.29
N PHE A 446 3.73 16.81 9.01
CA PHE A 446 4.44 16.06 10.06
C PHE A 446 5.19 16.95 11.06
N GLU A 447 5.68 18.13 10.65
CA GLU A 447 6.22 19.12 11.60
C GLU A 447 5.13 19.59 12.58
N GLU A 448 3.99 20.07 12.07
CA GLU A 448 2.90 20.62 12.90
C GLU A 448 2.14 19.56 13.71
N LEU A 449 2.00 18.33 13.17
CA LEU A 449 1.23 17.26 13.78
C LEU A 449 2.07 16.39 14.73
N LEU A 450 3.34 16.11 14.41
CA LEU A 450 4.18 15.14 15.10
C LEU A 450 5.41 15.75 15.80
N GLY A 451 5.63 17.06 15.64
CA GLY A 451 6.73 17.80 16.28
C GLY A 451 8.11 17.51 15.70
N PHE A 452 8.18 17.26 14.38
CA PHE A 452 9.44 17.10 13.66
C PHE A 452 9.95 18.41 13.05
N VAL A 453 11.20 18.41 12.61
CA VAL A 453 11.83 19.42 11.74
C VAL A 453 12.65 18.70 10.67
N PHE A 454 12.38 18.98 9.39
CA PHE A 454 13.06 18.34 8.25
C PHE A 454 14.06 19.30 7.59
N VAL A 455 15.35 18.94 7.60
CA VAL A 455 16.42 19.78 7.03
C VAL A 455 17.06 19.07 5.84
N GLU A 456 16.76 19.56 4.64
CA GLU A 456 17.25 19.02 3.36
C GLU A 456 18.76 19.24 3.21
N LEU A 457 19.49 18.16 2.91
CA LEU A 457 20.94 18.17 2.74
C LEU A 457 21.30 18.52 1.30
N LYS A 458 21.79 19.73 1.09
CA LYS A 458 22.35 20.22 -0.18
C LYS A 458 23.77 19.67 -0.38
N PRO A 459 24.36 19.74 -1.59
CA PRO A 459 25.61 19.04 -1.90
C PRO A 459 26.78 19.31 -0.93
N GLU A 460 26.95 20.55 -0.45
CA GLU A 460 27.99 20.86 0.53
C GLU A 460 27.68 20.29 1.93
N ASP A 461 26.41 20.21 2.35
CA ASP A 461 26.01 19.54 3.58
C ASP A 461 26.32 18.04 3.50
N ARG A 462 25.97 17.40 2.37
CA ARG A 462 26.25 15.97 2.11
C ARG A 462 27.75 15.69 2.18
N LYS A 463 28.57 16.55 1.58
CA LYS A 463 30.03 16.46 1.57
C LYS A 463 30.63 16.66 2.96
N ALA A 464 30.10 17.60 3.76
CA ALA A 464 30.56 17.85 5.12
C ALA A 464 30.17 16.74 6.11
N LEU A 465 29.04 16.06 5.89
CA LEU A 465 28.54 14.97 6.74
C LEU A 465 29.03 13.57 6.31
N SER A 466 29.58 13.43 5.10
CA SER A 466 30.03 12.15 4.57
C SER A 466 31.28 11.63 5.29
N PRO A 467 31.27 10.38 5.83
CA PRO A 467 32.45 9.73 6.41
C PRO A 467 33.65 9.61 5.45
N THR A 468 33.43 9.68 4.14
CA THR A 468 34.49 9.57 3.12
C THR A 468 34.97 10.93 2.60
N GLY A 469 34.32 12.03 3.01
CA GLY A 469 34.54 13.38 2.47
C GLY A 469 33.93 13.61 1.08
N LYS A 470 33.17 12.65 0.55
CA LYS A 470 32.45 12.72 -0.74
C LYS A 470 30.94 12.79 -0.53
N GLY A 471 30.28 13.82 -1.04
CA GLY A 471 28.84 14.03 -0.85
C GLY A 471 27.97 13.09 -1.68
N GLU A 472 28.55 12.51 -2.72
CA GLU A 472 27.99 11.46 -3.57
C GLU A 472 27.95 10.10 -2.85
N ASP A 473 28.95 9.77 -2.02
CA ASP A 473 29.08 8.47 -1.35
C ASP A 473 27.97 8.18 -0.32
N ILE A 474 27.15 9.16 0.06
CA ILE A 474 26.03 9.00 1.01
C ILE A 474 24.66 8.82 0.33
N ALA A 475 24.64 8.62 -1.01
CA ALA A 475 23.46 8.26 -1.79
C ALA A 475 23.80 7.22 -2.87
N TRP A 476 22.80 6.45 -3.31
CA TRP A 476 22.95 5.47 -4.40
C TRP A 476 22.66 6.03 -5.79
N HIS A 477 22.10 7.24 -5.89
CA HIS A 477 21.76 7.90 -7.16
C HIS A 477 21.65 9.42 -6.99
N GLU A 478 21.92 10.19 -8.05
CA GLU A 478 21.95 11.67 -7.98
C GLU A 478 20.58 12.31 -7.71
N ASP A 479 19.49 11.74 -8.23
CA ASP A 479 18.10 12.19 -7.99
C ASP A 479 17.66 12.11 -6.51
N VAL A 480 18.42 11.43 -5.64
CA VAL A 480 17.97 11.12 -4.28
C VAL A 480 18.03 12.36 -3.38
N ILE A 481 16.88 12.75 -2.84
CA ILE A 481 16.76 13.82 -1.85
C ILE A 481 17.02 13.21 -0.46
N ILE A 482 17.77 13.91 0.40
CA ILE A 482 18.08 13.46 1.76
C ILE A 482 17.70 14.57 2.73
N PHE A 483 17.01 14.24 3.82
CA PHE A 483 16.75 15.11 4.96
C PHE A 483 17.41 14.53 6.21
N SER A 484 18.07 15.39 6.98
CA SER A 484 18.27 15.14 8.41
C SER A 484 16.98 15.53 9.15
N VAL A 485 16.50 14.64 10.01
CA VAL A 485 15.22 14.79 10.73
C VAL A 485 15.52 15.01 12.22
N TRP A 486 14.81 15.95 12.81
CA TRP A 486 15.00 16.40 14.18
C TRP A 486 13.65 16.55 14.89
N ASP A 487 13.69 16.61 16.21
CA ASP A 487 12.55 16.93 17.06
C ASP A 487 12.45 18.46 17.28
N ASP A 488 11.23 18.98 17.50
CA ASP A 488 10.98 20.40 17.72
C ASP A 488 11.34 20.88 19.14
N ALA A 489 11.14 22.18 19.42
CA ALA A 489 11.45 22.81 20.72
C ALA A 489 10.64 22.27 21.92
N SER A 490 9.51 21.65 21.65
CA SER A 490 8.64 20.99 22.64
C SER A 490 8.91 19.48 22.75
N GLU A 491 9.43 18.85 21.69
CA GLU A 491 9.84 17.44 21.66
C GLU A 491 11.32 17.22 22.09
N GLY A 492 11.99 18.29 22.54
CA GLY A 492 13.31 18.21 23.18
C GLY A 492 14.51 18.39 22.24
N GLU A 493 14.29 18.83 21.00
CA GLU A 493 15.33 19.27 20.05
C GLU A 493 16.37 18.20 19.65
N GLY A 494 16.06 16.92 19.91
CA GLY A 494 16.90 15.79 19.59
C GLY A 494 17.05 15.53 18.10
N PHE A 495 18.13 14.86 17.71
CA PHE A 495 18.20 14.24 16.37
C PHE A 495 17.25 13.02 16.32
N VAL A 496 16.61 12.80 15.17
CA VAL A 496 15.65 11.71 14.96
C VAL A 496 16.20 10.65 14.02
N GLY A 497 16.80 11.05 12.89
CA GLY A 497 17.31 10.12 11.88
C GLY A 497 17.43 10.76 10.49
N TYR A 498 17.50 9.92 9.46
CA TYR A 498 17.58 10.35 8.06
C TYR A 498 16.41 9.85 7.21
N LEU A 499 15.82 10.74 6.42
CA LEU A 499 14.81 10.42 5.41
C LEU A 499 15.40 10.58 4.02
N TYR A 500 15.36 9.52 3.22
CA TYR A 500 15.76 9.51 1.82
C TYR A 500 14.51 9.41 0.93
N LEU A 501 14.45 10.21 -0.14
CA LEU A 501 13.39 10.14 -1.16
C LEU A 501 14.00 9.84 -2.54
N ASP A 502 13.70 8.68 -3.09
CA ASP A 502 14.06 8.24 -4.45
C ASP A 502 12.78 8.08 -5.28
N LEU A 503 12.37 9.18 -5.93
CA LEU A 503 10.98 9.37 -6.35
C LEU A 503 10.70 9.01 -7.82
N HIS A 504 11.74 8.76 -8.62
CA HIS A 504 11.64 8.70 -10.08
C HIS A 504 12.04 7.34 -10.67
N PRO A 505 11.42 6.89 -11.77
CA PRO A 505 11.77 5.63 -12.41
C PRO A 505 13.13 5.70 -13.14
N ARG A 506 13.83 4.57 -13.15
CA ARG A 506 15.04 4.30 -13.94
C ARG A 506 15.22 2.80 -14.15
N GLN A 507 16.03 2.41 -15.13
CA GLN A 507 16.32 0.98 -15.41
C GLN A 507 16.91 0.30 -14.17
N GLY A 508 16.40 -0.89 -13.84
CA GLY A 508 16.88 -1.70 -12.71
C GLY A 508 16.37 -1.27 -11.32
N LYS A 509 15.60 -0.18 -11.22
CA LYS A 509 14.93 0.21 -9.98
C LYS A 509 13.67 -0.62 -9.74
N TYR A 510 13.35 -0.86 -8.47
CA TYR A 510 12.10 -1.45 -8.00
C TYR A 510 10.88 -0.65 -8.50
N GLY A 511 9.95 -1.34 -9.18
CA GLY A 511 8.89 -0.71 -9.97
C GLY A 511 7.60 -0.34 -9.24
N HIS A 512 7.48 -0.62 -7.94
CA HIS A 512 6.33 -0.22 -7.12
C HIS A 512 6.70 0.96 -6.20
N ALA A 513 5.73 1.46 -5.43
CA ALA A 513 6.00 2.27 -4.25
C ALA A 513 6.38 1.35 -3.07
N ALA A 514 7.32 1.78 -2.23
CA ALA A 514 7.64 1.16 -0.94
C ALA A 514 8.56 2.06 -0.07
N ASN A 515 8.48 1.92 1.25
CA ASN A 515 9.49 2.42 2.19
C ASN A 515 10.42 1.29 2.71
N PHE A 516 11.73 1.54 2.68
CA PHE A 516 12.77 0.62 3.14
C PHE A 516 13.52 1.20 4.34
N ASN A 517 13.59 0.50 5.46
CA ASN A 517 14.54 0.84 6.52
C ASN A 517 15.98 0.49 6.06
N LEU A 518 16.85 1.51 5.98
CA LEU A 518 18.26 1.36 5.65
C LEU A 518 19.11 1.00 6.87
N GLN A 519 18.77 1.58 8.03
CA GLN A 519 19.41 1.30 9.32
C GLN A 519 18.38 1.40 10.45
N PRO A 520 18.29 0.42 11.38
CA PRO A 520 17.35 0.46 12.50
C PRO A 520 17.83 1.35 13.65
N GLY A 521 16.88 2.00 14.34
CA GLY A 521 17.14 2.69 15.60
C GLY A 521 16.94 1.80 16.82
N TYR A 522 17.88 1.85 17.77
CA TYR A 522 17.88 1.00 18.98
C TYR A 522 18.63 1.68 20.14
N LEU A 523 18.60 1.09 21.33
CA LEU A 523 19.40 1.54 22.47
C LEU A 523 20.75 0.82 22.51
N GLN A 524 21.83 1.61 22.57
CA GLN A 524 23.19 1.11 22.71
C GLN A 524 23.49 0.76 24.18
N ALA A 525 24.51 -0.08 24.42
CA ALA A 525 24.88 -0.54 25.77
C ALA A 525 25.33 0.57 26.74
N ASN A 526 25.62 1.79 26.24
CA ASN A 526 25.92 2.98 27.04
C ASN A 526 24.67 3.85 27.34
N GLY A 527 23.47 3.41 26.96
CA GLY A 527 22.21 4.14 27.12
C GLY A 527 21.93 5.18 26.03
N SER A 528 22.86 5.44 25.10
CA SER A 528 22.61 6.34 23.96
C SER A 528 21.81 5.65 22.85
N ARG A 529 21.07 6.42 22.05
CA ARG A 529 20.31 5.89 20.91
C ARG A 529 21.22 5.75 19.68
N ARG A 530 21.06 4.67 18.92
CA ARG A 530 21.41 4.62 17.48
C ARG A 530 20.20 5.14 16.71
N TYR A 531 20.40 6.04 15.75
CA TYR A 531 19.32 6.69 15.01
C TYR A 531 19.09 5.99 13.65
N PRO A 532 17.84 5.85 13.21
CA PRO A 532 17.52 5.20 11.94
C PRO A 532 17.85 6.02 10.70
N ALA A 533 17.85 5.32 9.57
CA ALA A 533 17.76 5.89 8.24
C ALA A 533 16.73 5.10 7.44
N THR A 534 15.86 5.80 6.71
CA THR A 534 14.73 5.21 5.97
C THR A 534 14.65 5.79 4.56
N ALA A 535 14.13 5.01 3.60
CA ALA A 535 14.14 5.35 2.18
C ALA A 535 12.78 5.10 1.50
N LEU A 536 12.17 6.18 1.05
CA LEU A 536 11.05 6.13 0.11
C LEU A 536 11.54 5.81 -1.30
N VAL A 537 10.94 4.80 -1.91
CA VAL A 537 11.19 4.39 -3.28
C VAL A 537 9.87 4.47 -4.04
N CYS A 538 9.75 5.45 -4.94
CA CYS A 538 8.57 5.68 -5.76
C CYS A 538 8.95 5.85 -7.24
N ASN A 539 7.96 5.86 -8.14
CA ASN A 539 8.19 5.85 -9.60
C ASN A 539 7.38 6.93 -10.35
N PHE A 540 7.23 8.11 -9.75
CA PHE A 540 6.54 9.26 -10.34
C PHE A 540 7.32 9.86 -11.52
N SER A 541 6.62 10.32 -12.55
CA SER A 541 7.22 10.81 -13.81
C SER A 541 8.32 11.86 -13.58
N LYS A 542 9.47 11.73 -14.26
CA LYS A 542 10.55 12.72 -14.17
C LYS A 542 10.12 14.09 -14.73
N PRO A 543 10.65 15.21 -14.20
CA PRO A 543 10.46 16.52 -14.81
C PRO A 543 11.08 16.57 -16.22
N THR A 544 10.47 17.35 -17.10
CA THR A 544 10.95 17.64 -18.45
C THR A 544 11.40 19.11 -18.55
N PRO A 545 12.19 19.51 -19.58
CA PRO A 545 12.57 20.91 -19.78
C PRO A 545 11.40 21.91 -20.00
N LYS A 546 10.16 21.42 -20.17
CA LYS A 546 8.96 22.25 -20.40
C LYS A 546 7.89 22.13 -19.30
N LYS A 547 7.91 21.05 -18.50
CA LYS A 547 6.86 20.69 -17.54
C LYS A 547 7.50 19.96 -16.36
N PRO A 548 7.30 20.40 -15.10
CA PRO A 548 7.83 19.71 -13.93
C PRO A 548 7.14 18.35 -13.73
N SER A 549 7.66 17.55 -12.80
CA SER A 549 6.97 16.37 -12.29
C SER A 549 5.69 16.83 -11.55
N LEU A 550 4.54 16.39 -12.05
CA LEU A 550 3.22 16.66 -11.51
C LEU A 550 2.61 15.34 -11.06
N LEU A 551 2.07 15.30 -9.85
CA LEU A 551 1.41 14.12 -9.29
C LEU A 551 -0.10 14.16 -9.58
N LYS A 552 -0.65 13.03 -10.03
CA LYS A 552 -2.09 12.78 -9.95
C LYS A 552 -2.52 12.57 -8.50
N HIS A 553 -3.84 12.65 -8.22
CA HIS A 553 -4.33 12.55 -6.85
C HIS A 553 -4.03 11.18 -6.20
N ASP A 554 -4.10 10.09 -6.97
CA ASP A 554 -3.68 8.75 -6.53
C ASP A 554 -2.17 8.65 -6.25
N GLU A 555 -1.34 9.36 -7.02
CA GLU A 555 0.10 9.51 -6.74
C GLU A 555 0.37 10.35 -5.47
N VAL A 556 -0.45 11.39 -5.19
CA VAL A 556 -0.40 12.18 -3.95
C VAL A 556 -0.81 11.33 -2.74
N VAL A 557 -1.85 10.49 -2.86
CA VAL A 557 -2.24 9.50 -1.84
C VAL A 557 -1.10 8.50 -1.60
N THR A 558 -0.55 7.92 -2.67
CA THR A 558 0.57 6.95 -2.60
C THR A 558 1.80 7.55 -1.92
N LEU A 559 2.20 8.77 -2.27
CA LEU A 559 3.33 9.45 -1.65
C LEU A 559 3.13 9.65 -0.14
N PHE A 560 1.90 9.96 0.30
CA PHE A 560 1.61 10.17 1.73
C PHE A 560 1.45 8.87 2.52
N HIS A 561 0.94 7.80 1.89
CA HIS A 561 0.96 6.44 2.43
C HIS A 561 2.40 6.01 2.75
N GLU A 562 3.30 6.08 1.76
CA GLU A 562 4.70 5.68 1.95
C GLU A 562 5.41 6.56 2.97
N LEU A 563 5.21 7.88 2.93
CA LEU A 563 5.74 8.78 3.97
C LEU A 563 5.25 8.37 5.35
N GLY A 564 4.04 7.83 5.50
CA GLY A 564 3.56 7.24 6.75
C GLY A 564 4.44 6.10 7.27
N HIS A 565 4.89 5.19 6.40
CA HIS A 565 5.84 4.13 6.76
C HIS A 565 7.22 4.70 7.16
N GLY A 566 7.74 5.66 6.40
CA GLY A 566 9.01 6.32 6.73
C GLY A 566 8.96 7.12 8.05
N ILE A 567 7.81 7.75 8.33
CA ILE A 567 7.55 8.47 9.59
C ILE A 567 7.40 7.50 10.77
N HIS A 568 6.78 6.34 10.59
CA HIS A 568 6.73 5.28 11.61
C HIS A 568 8.15 4.78 11.95
N ASP A 569 9.00 4.61 10.94
CA ASP A 569 10.40 4.21 11.11
C ASP A 569 11.22 5.26 11.89
N LEU A 570 11.19 6.53 11.45
CA LEU A 570 11.84 7.66 12.13
C LEU A 570 11.34 7.87 13.57
N ALA A 571 10.05 7.66 13.81
CA ALA A 571 9.46 7.78 15.13
C ALA A 571 9.84 6.64 16.07
N GLY A 572 10.27 5.46 15.60
CA GLY A 572 10.54 4.30 16.46
C GLY A 572 11.52 4.59 17.62
N ARG A 573 11.16 4.18 18.85
CA ARG A 573 11.97 4.35 20.07
C ARG A 573 12.26 3.05 20.82
N CYS A 574 12.18 1.91 20.13
CA CYS A 574 12.46 0.56 20.65
C CYS A 574 13.88 0.44 21.25
N THR A 575 14.05 -0.55 22.13
CA THR A 575 15.34 -0.98 22.70
C THR A 575 16.13 -1.82 21.71
N TYR A 576 15.46 -2.70 20.96
CA TYR A 576 16.08 -3.64 20.02
C TYR A 576 15.73 -3.36 18.55
N SER A 577 16.70 -3.58 17.65
CA SER A 577 16.54 -3.40 16.20
C SER A 577 15.44 -4.28 15.59
N ARG A 578 15.23 -5.47 16.17
CA ARG A 578 14.17 -6.44 15.81
C ARG A 578 12.75 -5.86 15.86
N PHE A 579 12.54 -4.85 16.71
CA PHE A 579 11.24 -4.21 16.90
C PHE A 579 11.14 -2.82 16.27
N HIS A 580 12.21 -2.32 15.65
CA HIS A 580 12.28 -0.94 15.20
C HIS A 580 11.28 -0.63 14.06
N GLY A 581 10.67 0.55 14.12
CA GLY A 581 9.83 1.09 13.05
C GLY A 581 8.68 0.16 12.67
N THR A 582 8.51 -0.06 11.37
CA THR A 582 7.45 -0.90 10.76
C THR A 582 7.59 -2.41 11.02
N SER A 583 8.41 -2.83 11.99
CA SER A 583 8.59 -4.25 12.39
C SER A 583 7.42 -4.82 13.22
N THR A 584 6.20 -4.37 12.93
CA THR A 584 4.93 -4.78 13.56
C THR A 584 4.34 -6.03 12.88
N VAL A 585 3.24 -6.55 13.44
CA VAL A 585 2.43 -7.60 12.80
C VAL A 585 1.83 -7.15 11.46
N ARG A 586 1.66 -8.10 10.53
CA ARG A 586 1.24 -7.85 9.14
C ARG A 586 -0.22 -7.41 8.96
N ASP A 587 -1.07 -7.60 9.97
CA ASP A 587 -2.43 -7.07 10.04
C ASP A 587 -2.55 -5.78 10.87
N PHE A 588 -1.40 -5.14 11.14
CA PHE A 588 -1.32 -3.78 11.68
C PHE A 588 -0.48 -2.83 10.81
N VAL A 589 0.54 -3.34 10.11
CA VAL A 589 1.61 -2.51 9.52
C VAL A 589 1.13 -1.41 8.57
N GLU A 590 0.03 -1.62 7.84
CA GLU A 590 -0.55 -0.62 6.93
C GLU A 590 -1.49 0.37 7.64
N ALA A 591 -1.88 0.13 8.90
CA ALA A 591 -2.83 0.99 9.60
C ALA A 591 -2.28 2.40 9.87
N PRO A 592 -0.98 2.60 10.18
CA PRO A 592 -0.37 3.93 10.21
C PRO A 592 -0.39 4.68 8.87
N SER A 593 -0.06 4.02 7.76
CA SER A 593 0.01 4.64 6.43
C SER A 593 -1.38 4.94 5.86
N GLN A 594 -2.31 3.98 5.91
CA GLN A 594 -3.70 4.15 5.48
C GLN A 594 -4.46 5.21 6.31
N MET A 595 -4.07 5.44 7.58
CA MET A 595 -4.67 6.51 8.37
C MET A 595 -4.37 7.87 7.75
N LEU A 596 -3.10 8.06 7.35
CA LEU A 596 -2.59 9.31 6.80
C LEU A 596 -3.17 9.63 5.41
N GLU A 597 -3.51 8.62 4.59
CA GLU A 597 -4.20 8.82 3.31
C GLU A 597 -5.44 9.72 3.41
N ASN A 598 -6.14 9.72 4.55
CA ASN A 598 -7.33 10.55 4.77
C ASN A 598 -7.06 12.06 4.79
N TRP A 599 -5.81 12.50 4.99
CA TRP A 599 -5.40 13.90 4.80
C TRP A 599 -5.46 14.29 3.32
N CYS A 600 -5.09 13.40 2.41
CA CYS A 600 -5.22 13.62 0.96
C CYS A 600 -6.68 13.69 0.49
N TRP A 601 -7.64 13.35 1.35
CA TRP A 601 -9.09 13.48 1.14
C TRP A 601 -9.76 14.58 1.99
N THR A 602 -8.95 15.41 2.69
CA THR A 602 -9.45 16.48 3.57
C THR A 602 -9.39 17.83 2.86
N PRO A 603 -10.50 18.61 2.75
CA PRO A 603 -10.54 19.80 1.89
C PRO A 603 -9.46 20.85 2.18
N SER A 604 -9.26 21.19 3.46
CA SER A 604 -8.25 22.15 3.91
C SER A 604 -6.83 21.68 3.61
N VAL A 605 -6.58 20.37 3.66
CA VAL A 605 -5.27 19.77 3.43
C VAL A 605 -4.96 19.66 1.94
N ILE A 606 -5.93 19.23 1.11
CA ILE A 606 -5.81 19.28 -0.36
C ILE A 606 -5.44 20.70 -0.80
N LYS A 607 -6.12 21.72 -0.26
CA LYS A 607 -5.79 23.13 -0.53
C LYS A 607 -4.41 23.53 0.00
N ALA A 608 -4.01 23.06 1.19
CA ALA A 608 -2.69 23.32 1.76
C ALA A 608 -1.55 22.73 0.90
N LEU A 609 -1.69 21.49 0.42
CA LEU A 609 -0.74 20.80 -0.46
C LEU A 609 -0.68 21.40 -1.88
N SER A 610 -1.81 21.86 -2.41
CA SER A 610 -1.90 22.35 -3.79
C SER A 610 -1.05 23.60 -4.08
N GLN A 611 -0.45 23.68 -5.27
CA GLN A 611 0.06 24.92 -5.87
C GLN A 611 0.18 24.75 -7.40
N HIS A 612 -0.52 25.59 -8.17
CA HIS A 612 -0.50 25.53 -9.63
C HIS A 612 0.90 25.82 -10.20
N TYR A 613 1.44 24.93 -11.02
CA TYR A 613 2.85 24.95 -11.42
C TYR A 613 3.29 26.21 -12.21
N GLN A 614 2.37 26.89 -12.90
CA GLN A 614 2.64 28.14 -13.63
C GLN A 614 2.28 29.40 -12.82
N THR A 615 1.03 29.53 -12.37
CA THR A 615 0.50 30.74 -11.70
C THR A 615 0.80 30.83 -10.20
N GLY A 616 1.17 29.72 -9.56
CA GLY A 616 1.38 29.64 -8.11
C GLY A 616 0.10 29.63 -7.27
N GLU A 617 -1.08 29.61 -7.89
CA GLU A 617 -2.38 29.67 -7.23
C GLU A 617 -2.75 28.37 -6.50
N LYS A 618 -3.69 28.44 -5.56
CA LYS A 618 -4.26 27.26 -4.89
C LYS A 618 -5.36 26.63 -5.75
N ILE A 619 -5.57 25.32 -5.60
CA ILE A 619 -6.67 24.64 -6.30
C ILE A 619 -8.04 25.23 -5.90
N PRO A 620 -8.93 25.54 -6.86
CA PRO A 620 -10.28 26.01 -6.58
C PRO A 620 -11.10 25.06 -5.72
N ASP A 621 -11.95 25.61 -4.84
CA ASP A 621 -12.77 24.81 -3.93
C ASP A 621 -13.76 23.90 -4.65
N ASP A 622 -14.28 24.27 -5.82
CA ASP A 622 -15.17 23.42 -6.61
C ASP A 622 -14.45 22.19 -7.20
N LEU A 623 -13.14 22.30 -7.48
CA LEU A 623 -12.32 21.14 -7.86
C LEU A 623 -11.97 20.26 -6.66
N ILE A 624 -11.83 20.83 -5.46
CA ILE A 624 -11.69 20.06 -4.21
C ILE A 624 -12.97 19.27 -3.93
N GLU A 625 -14.14 19.91 -4.00
CA GLU A 625 -15.43 19.25 -3.78
C GLU A 625 -15.67 18.10 -4.77
N LYS A 626 -15.38 18.32 -6.07
CA LYS A 626 -15.40 17.26 -7.08
C LYS A 626 -14.43 16.13 -6.75
N GLN A 627 -13.16 16.43 -6.48
CA GLN A 627 -12.16 15.41 -6.16
C GLN A 627 -12.53 14.59 -4.91
N ILE A 628 -13.11 15.22 -3.88
CA ILE A 628 -13.57 14.47 -2.69
C ILE A 628 -14.78 13.59 -3.03
N SER A 629 -15.68 14.05 -3.90
CA SER A 629 -16.86 13.26 -4.29
C SER A 629 -16.54 11.95 -5.04
N THR A 630 -15.33 11.80 -5.61
CA THR A 630 -14.90 10.52 -6.21
C THR A 630 -14.29 9.53 -5.23
N LYS A 631 -14.05 9.89 -3.95
CA LYS A 631 -13.40 8.98 -2.96
C LYS A 631 -14.07 7.62 -2.84
N HIS A 632 -15.39 7.57 -3.01
CA HIS A 632 -16.19 6.35 -2.83
C HIS A 632 -16.80 5.82 -4.14
N VAL A 633 -16.34 6.29 -5.29
CA VAL A 633 -16.73 5.72 -6.59
C VAL A 633 -16.24 4.27 -6.68
N ASN A 634 -17.16 3.36 -6.96
CA ASN A 634 -16.91 1.91 -7.08
C ASN A 634 -16.21 1.29 -5.85
N ALA A 635 -16.41 1.89 -4.66
CA ALA A 635 -15.70 1.49 -3.45
C ALA A 635 -16.17 0.14 -2.89
N ALA A 636 -17.42 -0.28 -3.15
CA ALA A 636 -17.84 -1.62 -2.79
C ALA A 636 -17.14 -2.66 -3.68
N LEU A 637 -17.04 -2.45 -4.99
CA LEU A 637 -16.32 -3.32 -5.92
C LEU A 637 -14.82 -3.38 -5.65
N PHE A 638 -14.19 -2.25 -5.30
CA PHE A 638 -12.80 -2.23 -4.85
C PHE A 638 -12.61 -3.14 -3.63
N ASN A 639 -13.45 -2.97 -2.60
CA ASN A 639 -13.37 -3.77 -1.38
C ASN A 639 -13.73 -5.25 -1.60
N LEU A 640 -14.72 -5.56 -2.44
CA LEU A 640 -15.05 -6.93 -2.85
C LEU A 640 -13.87 -7.60 -3.60
N ARG A 641 -13.07 -6.84 -4.36
CA ARG A 641 -11.84 -7.37 -4.98
C ARG A 641 -10.74 -7.66 -3.95
N GLN A 642 -10.53 -6.80 -2.95
CA GLN A 642 -9.58 -7.09 -1.86
C GLN A 642 -10.04 -8.29 -1.02
N LEU A 643 -11.34 -8.38 -0.77
CA LEU A 643 -12.00 -9.50 -0.09
C LEU A 643 -11.86 -10.81 -0.88
N HIS A 644 -11.90 -10.79 -2.21
CA HIS A 644 -11.61 -11.97 -3.04
C HIS A 644 -10.21 -12.51 -2.74
N PHE A 645 -9.19 -11.65 -2.72
CA PHE A 645 -7.81 -12.04 -2.41
C PHE A 645 -7.67 -12.57 -0.97
N GLY A 646 -8.21 -11.87 0.03
CA GLY A 646 -8.20 -12.31 1.42
C GLY A 646 -8.94 -13.64 1.64
N THR A 647 -10.08 -13.83 0.96
CA THR A 647 -10.86 -15.08 1.03
C THR A 647 -10.14 -16.23 0.34
N PHE A 648 -9.51 -16.00 -0.81
CA PHE A 648 -8.72 -17.02 -1.52
C PHE A 648 -7.51 -17.47 -0.68
N ASP A 649 -6.72 -16.50 -0.18
CA ASP A 649 -5.54 -16.76 0.66
C ASP A 649 -5.91 -17.57 1.90
N MET A 650 -7.02 -17.24 2.58
CA MET A 650 -7.52 -18.04 3.69
C MET A 650 -7.99 -19.43 3.23
N THR A 651 -8.79 -19.52 2.17
CA THR A 651 -9.39 -20.80 1.70
C THR A 651 -8.33 -21.85 1.38
N VAL A 652 -7.25 -21.48 0.69
CA VAL A 652 -6.18 -22.44 0.33
C VAL A 652 -5.29 -22.80 1.53
N HIS A 653 -5.21 -21.94 2.56
CA HIS A 653 -4.42 -22.17 3.77
C HIS A 653 -5.22 -22.70 4.98
N THR A 654 -6.55 -22.88 4.87
CA THR A 654 -7.42 -23.57 5.86
C THR A 654 -8.11 -24.84 5.31
N PRO A 655 -7.40 -25.79 4.68
CA PRO A 655 -8.00 -27.07 4.29
C PRO A 655 -8.32 -27.91 5.54
N LYS A 656 -9.45 -28.63 5.52
CA LYS A 656 -9.88 -29.52 6.62
C LYS A 656 -8.96 -30.73 6.77
N SER A 657 -8.27 -31.11 5.69
CA SER A 657 -7.28 -32.18 5.68
C SER A 657 -6.22 -31.98 4.62
N HIS A 658 -5.07 -32.62 4.81
CA HIS A 658 -3.96 -32.61 3.86
C HIS A 658 -4.31 -33.19 2.47
N GLU A 659 -5.27 -34.12 2.42
CA GLU A 659 -5.77 -34.66 1.15
C GLU A 659 -6.74 -33.70 0.43
N GLU A 660 -7.43 -32.80 1.14
CA GLU A 660 -8.26 -31.76 0.51
C GLU A 660 -7.40 -30.79 -0.30
N ILE A 661 -6.29 -30.29 0.27
CA ILE A 661 -5.39 -29.37 -0.45
C ILE A 661 -4.61 -30.04 -1.58
N LYS A 662 -4.31 -31.34 -1.50
CA LYS A 662 -3.78 -32.11 -2.64
C LYS A 662 -4.76 -32.14 -3.82
N ASN A 663 -6.04 -32.37 -3.55
CA ASN A 663 -7.05 -32.52 -4.60
C ASN A 663 -7.68 -31.19 -5.09
N MET A 664 -7.51 -30.08 -4.35
CA MET A 664 -8.06 -28.76 -4.70
C MET A 664 -7.45 -28.16 -5.99
N ASP A 665 -8.27 -27.80 -6.98
CA ASP A 665 -7.86 -27.00 -8.14
C ASP A 665 -7.77 -25.52 -7.74
N LEU A 666 -6.53 -25.02 -7.60
CA LEU A 666 -6.28 -23.68 -7.05
C LEU A 666 -6.62 -22.56 -8.05
N SER A 667 -6.55 -22.82 -9.36
CA SER A 667 -6.96 -21.87 -10.38
C SER A 667 -8.48 -21.78 -10.46
N ALA A 668 -9.18 -22.92 -10.34
CA ALA A 668 -10.64 -22.95 -10.21
C ALA A 668 -11.12 -22.16 -9.01
N VAL A 669 -10.59 -22.44 -7.80
CA VAL A 669 -10.98 -21.74 -6.57
C VAL A 669 -10.68 -20.24 -6.65
N TYR A 670 -9.57 -19.83 -7.28
CA TYR A 670 -9.26 -18.41 -7.51
C TYR A 670 -10.31 -17.73 -8.39
N ASN A 671 -10.64 -18.32 -9.55
CA ASN A 671 -11.60 -17.73 -10.50
C ASN A 671 -13.05 -17.76 -9.98
N GLU A 672 -13.45 -18.85 -9.31
CA GLU A 672 -14.80 -19.00 -8.76
C GLU A 672 -15.07 -18.05 -7.60
N LEU A 673 -14.13 -17.90 -6.65
CA LEU A 673 -14.27 -16.91 -5.58
C LEU A 673 -14.34 -15.48 -6.13
N ARG A 674 -13.61 -15.16 -7.21
CA ARG A 674 -13.66 -13.84 -7.85
C ARG A 674 -15.05 -13.50 -8.35
N GLY A 675 -15.66 -14.38 -9.14
CA GLY A 675 -17.02 -14.19 -9.65
C GLY A 675 -18.08 -14.17 -8.53
N GLN A 676 -17.94 -15.06 -7.54
CA GLN A 676 -18.87 -15.14 -6.40
C GLN A 676 -18.81 -13.94 -5.44
N ILE A 677 -17.69 -13.23 -5.37
CA ILE A 677 -17.49 -12.11 -4.44
C ILE A 677 -17.68 -10.76 -5.14
N ALA A 678 -17.07 -10.55 -6.31
CA ALA A 678 -17.15 -9.27 -7.03
C ALA A 678 -18.38 -9.14 -7.95
N GLY A 679 -19.05 -10.23 -8.31
CA GLY A 679 -20.21 -10.22 -9.23
C GLY A 679 -19.88 -9.93 -10.71
N ILE A 680 -18.63 -9.55 -11.01
CA ILE A 680 -18.15 -9.28 -12.37
C ILE A 680 -17.79 -10.60 -13.08
N LYS A 681 -18.17 -10.75 -14.35
CA LYS A 681 -17.99 -11.99 -15.12
C LYS A 681 -16.59 -12.10 -15.74
N GLY A 682 -16.06 -13.32 -15.81
CA GLY A 682 -14.86 -13.65 -16.60
C GLY A 682 -15.21 -14.25 -17.97
N PRO A 683 -14.19 -14.73 -18.71
CA PRO A 683 -14.36 -15.45 -19.98
C PRO A 683 -15.27 -16.70 -19.88
N GLU A 684 -15.45 -17.30 -18.69
CA GLU A 684 -16.33 -18.46 -18.54
C GLU A 684 -17.80 -18.17 -18.89
N ALA A 685 -18.25 -16.92 -18.77
CA ALA A 685 -19.58 -16.50 -19.20
C ALA A 685 -19.74 -16.41 -20.73
N GLN A 686 -18.63 -16.43 -21.47
CA GLN A 686 -18.59 -16.57 -22.94
C GLN A 686 -18.32 -18.03 -23.38
N GLY A 687 -18.25 -18.97 -22.42
CA GLY A 687 -17.89 -20.38 -22.65
C GLY A 687 -16.39 -20.67 -22.58
N GLU A 688 -15.54 -19.64 -22.52
CA GLU A 688 -14.08 -19.76 -22.43
C GLU A 688 -13.62 -20.19 -21.02
N LYS A 689 -13.87 -21.46 -20.68
CA LYS A 689 -13.56 -22.02 -19.35
C LYS A 689 -12.08 -22.30 -19.08
N ARG A 690 -11.17 -22.25 -20.06
CA ARG A 690 -9.76 -22.68 -19.91
C ARG A 690 -8.81 -21.85 -20.74
N TYR A 691 -7.63 -21.53 -20.21
CA TYR A 691 -6.68 -20.66 -20.91
C TYR A 691 -6.25 -21.23 -22.26
N ALA A 692 -5.99 -22.53 -22.35
CA ALA A 692 -5.67 -23.18 -23.62
C ALA A 692 -6.75 -22.94 -24.69
N ALA A 693 -8.04 -23.07 -24.32
CA ALA A 693 -9.17 -22.87 -25.23
C ALA A 693 -9.37 -21.38 -25.65
N THR A 694 -8.71 -20.42 -24.99
CA THR A 694 -8.68 -19.01 -25.41
C THR A 694 -7.64 -18.73 -26.50
N GLN A 695 -6.74 -19.68 -26.78
CA GLN A 695 -5.64 -19.52 -27.75
C GLN A 695 -6.02 -20.05 -29.13
N PRO A 696 -5.76 -19.30 -30.23
CA PRO A 696 -6.04 -19.76 -31.59
C PRO A 696 -5.35 -21.10 -31.91
N GLY A 697 -6.12 -22.07 -32.38
CA GLY A 697 -5.61 -23.36 -32.86
C GLY A 697 -5.35 -24.42 -31.79
N SER A 698 -5.75 -24.23 -30.53
CA SER A 698 -5.63 -25.28 -29.52
C SER A 698 -6.69 -26.39 -29.66
N SER A 699 -6.34 -27.60 -29.24
CA SER A 699 -7.23 -28.76 -29.18
C SER A 699 -7.12 -29.45 -27.82
N ASP A 700 -7.98 -29.06 -26.87
CA ASP A 700 -8.05 -29.65 -25.53
C ASP A 700 -9.17 -30.70 -25.42
N ASP A 701 -8.79 -31.98 -25.51
CA ASP A 701 -9.69 -33.15 -25.42
C ASP A 701 -10.13 -33.48 -23.97
N ARG A 702 -9.68 -32.72 -22.96
CA ARG A 702 -9.96 -33.01 -21.53
C ARG A 702 -11.38 -32.62 -21.12
N SER A 703 -12.39 -33.23 -21.72
CA SER A 703 -13.82 -32.93 -21.57
C SER A 703 -14.43 -33.08 -20.15
N ALA A 704 -13.66 -33.54 -19.16
CA ALA A 704 -14.19 -33.98 -17.85
C ALA A 704 -14.35 -32.90 -16.75
N ASN A 705 -13.48 -31.88 -16.65
CA ASN A 705 -13.58 -30.88 -15.58
C ASN A 705 -14.52 -29.72 -15.93
N SER A 706 -15.51 -29.49 -15.06
CA SER A 706 -16.56 -28.46 -15.15
C SER A 706 -16.13 -27.04 -14.76
N HIS A 707 -15.05 -26.94 -13.98
CA HIS A 707 -14.53 -25.73 -13.33
C HIS A 707 -13.83 -24.74 -14.29
N SER A 708 -13.56 -23.53 -13.82
CA SER A 708 -13.04 -22.40 -14.62
C SER A 708 -11.55 -22.11 -14.39
N THR A 709 -10.72 -22.34 -15.41
CA THR A 709 -9.25 -22.14 -15.39
C THR A 709 -8.76 -21.31 -16.60
N TRP A 710 -9.49 -20.25 -16.96
CA TRP A 710 -9.04 -19.26 -17.96
C TRP A 710 -7.91 -18.38 -17.44
N GLY A 711 -7.86 -18.14 -16.13
CA GLY A 711 -6.92 -17.27 -15.45
C GLY A 711 -6.15 -18.01 -14.37
N ASN A 712 -4.90 -17.60 -14.18
CA ASN A 712 -3.98 -18.11 -13.16
C ASN A 712 -3.42 -16.94 -12.33
N GLY A 713 -4.28 -15.97 -11.98
CA GLY A 713 -3.86 -14.75 -11.29
C GLY A 713 -3.13 -15.00 -9.97
N GLN A 714 -3.40 -16.12 -9.27
CA GLN A 714 -2.65 -16.54 -8.08
C GLN A 714 -1.17 -16.86 -8.38
N ALA A 715 -0.85 -17.34 -9.59
CA ALA A 715 0.53 -17.55 -10.05
C ALA A 715 1.25 -16.24 -10.40
N CYS A 716 0.48 -15.16 -10.59
CA CYS A 716 0.95 -13.79 -10.78
C CYS A 716 1.00 -12.97 -9.46
N PHE A 717 0.65 -13.58 -8.31
CA PHE A 717 0.36 -12.87 -7.06
C PHE A 717 1.48 -13.05 -6.01
N GLY A 718 2.52 -12.22 -6.13
CA GLY A 718 3.74 -12.28 -5.29
C GLY A 718 3.49 -12.41 -3.79
N HIS A 719 2.51 -11.68 -3.23
CA HIS A 719 2.16 -11.70 -1.79
C HIS A 719 1.97 -13.12 -1.23
N LEU A 720 1.30 -14.01 -1.96
CA LEU A 720 0.94 -15.33 -1.47
C LEU A 720 2.16 -16.26 -1.29
N ILE A 721 3.31 -15.92 -1.88
CA ILE A 721 4.56 -16.66 -1.76
C ILE A 721 5.63 -15.85 -1.01
N GLY A 722 5.71 -14.53 -1.23
CA GLY A 722 6.58 -13.58 -0.54
C GLY A 722 6.13 -13.16 0.87
N GLY A 723 5.71 -14.12 1.70
CA GLY A 723 5.54 -13.93 3.15
C GLY A 723 4.25 -13.27 3.66
N TYR A 724 3.29 -12.90 2.78
CA TYR A 724 1.94 -12.43 3.17
C TYR A 724 0.90 -13.58 3.23
N ASP A 725 1.34 -14.82 3.08
CA ASP A 725 0.54 -16.04 3.17
C ASP A 725 -0.27 -16.16 4.47
N ALA A 726 -1.55 -16.55 4.31
CA ALA A 726 -2.58 -16.53 5.34
C ALA A 726 -2.61 -15.19 6.11
N GLY A 727 -2.56 -14.10 5.36
CA GLY A 727 -2.29 -12.75 5.83
C GLY A 727 -2.75 -11.63 4.91
N TYR A 728 -3.29 -11.90 3.71
CA TYR A 728 -3.72 -10.83 2.80
C TYR A 728 -4.92 -10.04 3.34
N TYR A 729 -5.71 -10.62 4.25
CA TYR A 729 -6.72 -9.88 5.03
C TYR A 729 -6.14 -8.70 5.84
N GLY A 730 -4.82 -8.65 6.03
CA GLY A 730 -4.11 -7.60 6.75
C GLY A 730 -4.36 -6.20 6.20
N TYR A 731 -4.53 -6.06 4.87
CA TYR A 731 -4.85 -4.78 4.23
C TYR A 731 -6.25 -4.27 4.66
N LEU A 732 -7.28 -5.11 4.60
CA LEU A 732 -8.65 -4.73 4.96
C LEU A 732 -8.83 -4.50 6.47
N SER A 733 -8.14 -5.29 7.30
CA SER A 733 -8.17 -5.10 8.76
C SER A 733 -7.41 -3.83 9.18
N SER A 734 -6.27 -3.55 8.56
CA SER A 734 -5.55 -2.28 8.71
C SER A 734 -6.38 -1.08 8.24
N GLU A 735 -7.14 -1.21 7.15
CA GLU A 735 -8.02 -0.14 6.63
C GLU A 735 -9.16 0.18 7.61
N VAL A 736 -9.72 -0.85 8.25
CA VAL A 736 -10.70 -0.69 9.34
C VAL A 736 -10.08 0.00 10.56
N TYR A 737 -8.92 -0.46 11.03
CA TYR A 737 -8.26 0.13 12.20
C TYR A 737 -7.82 1.58 11.96
N SER A 738 -7.30 1.87 10.77
CA SER A 738 -6.86 3.20 10.36
C SER A 738 -8.02 4.18 10.18
N THR A 739 -9.13 3.72 9.59
CA THR A 739 -10.35 4.52 9.48
C THR A 739 -10.91 4.83 10.88
N ASP A 740 -10.89 3.87 11.81
CA ASP A 740 -11.37 4.09 13.18
C ASP A 740 -10.48 5.03 14.00
N MET A 741 -9.15 4.96 13.81
CA MET A 741 -8.20 5.96 14.35
C MET A 741 -8.48 7.36 13.79
N PHE A 742 -8.61 7.50 12.46
CA PHE A 742 -8.87 8.79 11.83
C PHE A 742 -10.23 9.36 12.27
N TYR A 743 -11.30 8.58 12.24
CA TYR A 743 -12.65 9.03 12.58
C TYR A 743 -12.86 9.33 14.05
N SER A 744 -12.20 8.61 14.96
CA SER A 744 -12.32 8.85 16.40
C SER A 744 -11.52 10.04 16.90
N VAL A 745 -10.39 10.36 16.24
CA VAL A 745 -9.40 11.30 16.78
C VAL A 745 -9.19 12.53 15.87
N PHE A 746 -9.09 12.34 14.56
CA PHE A 746 -8.59 13.37 13.63
C PHE A 746 -9.65 13.98 12.72
N LYS A 747 -10.75 13.28 12.38
CA LYS A 747 -11.76 13.77 11.42
C LYS A 747 -12.37 15.14 11.78
N ALA A 748 -12.45 15.46 13.08
CA ALA A 748 -12.98 16.74 13.58
C ALA A 748 -11.94 17.89 13.50
N ASP A 749 -10.65 17.58 13.65
CA ASP A 749 -9.53 18.52 13.50
C ASP A 749 -8.27 17.76 13.04
N PRO A 750 -8.05 17.63 11.72
CA PRO A 750 -6.92 16.88 11.16
C PRO A 750 -5.54 17.51 11.43
N MET A 751 -5.47 18.72 12.01
CA MET A 751 -4.21 19.39 12.36
C MET A 751 -4.03 19.54 13.88
N ASN A 752 -4.75 18.75 14.68
CA ASN A 752 -4.63 18.73 16.13
C ASN A 752 -3.29 18.12 16.58
N GLY A 753 -2.25 18.96 16.68
CA GLY A 753 -0.90 18.54 17.08
C GLY A 753 -0.82 17.87 18.46
N LYS A 754 -1.74 18.13 19.39
CA LYS A 754 -1.80 17.38 20.67
C LYS A 754 -2.14 15.91 20.43
N GLU A 755 -3.13 15.65 19.60
CA GLU A 755 -3.53 14.27 19.27
C GLU A 755 -2.56 13.61 18.29
N GLY A 756 -1.94 14.38 17.40
CA GLY A 756 -0.85 13.92 16.53
C GLY A 756 0.37 13.44 17.32
N ARG A 757 0.79 14.18 18.34
CA ARG A 757 1.88 13.72 19.23
C ARG A 757 1.47 12.61 20.17
N ARG A 758 0.21 12.58 20.63
CA ARG A 758 -0.33 11.39 21.32
C ARG A 758 -0.28 10.15 20.43
N TYR A 759 -0.59 10.27 19.14
CA TYR A 759 -0.46 9.20 18.15
C TYR A 759 1.00 8.77 17.97
N ARG A 760 1.94 9.71 17.81
CA ARG A 760 3.39 9.44 17.78
C ARG A 760 3.83 8.59 18.97
N HIS A 761 3.62 9.04 20.21
CA HIS A 761 4.12 8.35 21.41
C HIS A 761 3.40 7.03 21.73
N THR A 762 2.10 6.95 21.42
CA THR A 762 1.28 5.77 21.75
C THR A 762 1.46 4.69 20.68
N VAL A 763 1.50 5.07 19.40
CA VAL A 763 1.50 4.16 18.26
C VAL A 763 2.89 4.00 17.66
N LEU A 764 3.45 5.08 17.08
CA LEU A 764 4.64 4.97 16.24
C LEU A 764 5.92 4.67 17.03
N GLU A 765 6.10 5.28 18.20
CA GLU A 765 7.31 5.10 19.02
C GLU A 765 7.48 3.66 19.52
N LYS A 766 6.42 2.85 19.52
CA LYS A 766 6.46 1.44 19.93
C LYS A 766 7.05 0.52 18.86
N GLY A 767 6.80 0.79 17.57
CA GLY A 767 7.01 -0.20 16.52
C GLY A 767 6.48 -1.59 16.94
N GLY A 768 7.25 -2.63 16.69
CA GLY A 768 6.92 -4.02 17.08
C GLY A 768 7.12 -4.38 18.57
N SER A 769 7.48 -3.43 19.45
CA SER A 769 7.84 -3.72 20.86
C SER A 769 6.65 -4.01 21.79
N GLN A 770 5.44 -3.66 21.38
CA GLN A 770 4.19 -3.93 22.10
C GLN A 770 3.26 -4.81 21.24
N GLU A 771 2.26 -5.46 21.84
CA GLU A 771 1.14 -6.03 21.08
C GLU A 771 0.28 -4.90 20.48
N GLU A 772 0.05 -4.97 19.17
CA GLU A 772 -0.52 -3.88 18.39
C GLU A 772 -2.00 -3.64 18.70
N MET A 773 -2.72 -4.66 19.21
CA MET A 773 -4.07 -4.48 19.77
C MET A 773 -4.06 -3.66 21.06
N LEU A 774 -3.05 -3.85 21.93
CA LEU A 774 -2.88 -3.04 23.14
C LEU A 774 -2.50 -1.59 22.77
N THR A 775 -1.69 -1.41 21.72
CA THR A 775 -1.39 -0.09 21.14
C THR A 775 -2.65 0.64 20.65
N LEU A 776 -3.54 -0.04 19.92
CA LEU A 776 -4.83 0.53 19.51
C LEU A 776 -5.76 0.80 20.71
N GLU A 777 -5.86 -0.12 21.67
CA GLU A 777 -6.69 0.07 22.87
C GLU A 777 -6.22 1.27 23.71
N GLN A 778 -4.91 1.49 23.84
CA GLN A 778 -4.32 2.67 24.49
C GLN A 778 -4.59 3.96 23.70
N PHE A 779 -4.54 3.93 22.36
CA PHE A 779 -4.73 5.14 21.54
C PHE A 779 -6.21 5.53 21.36
N LEU A 780 -7.12 4.56 21.24
CA LEU A 780 -8.55 4.80 21.10
C LEU A 780 -9.27 4.95 22.45
N GLY A 781 -8.67 4.47 23.55
CA GLY A 781 -9.34 4.36 24.86
C GLY A 781 -10.42 3.26 24.93
N ARG A 782 -10.51 2.43 23.88
CA ARG A 782 -11.46 1.34 23.67
C ARG A 782 -10.90 0.37 22.63
N LYS A 783 -11.51 -0.80 22.46
CA LYS A 783 -11.23 -1.67 21.31
C LYS A 783 -11.62 -0.98 19.98
N PRO A 784 -10.92 -1.25 18.87
CA PRO A 784 -11.29 -0.73 17.55
C PRO A 784 -12.66 -1.26 17.10
N SER A 785 -13.35 -0.48 16.25
CA SER A 785 -14.69 -0.77 15.71
C SER A 785 -14.71 -0.68 14.19
N THR A 786 -15.51 -1.54 13.54
CA THR A 786 -15.79 -1.50 12.09
C THR A 786 -16.77 -0.38 11.69
N GLU A 787 -17.47 0.24 12.65
CA GLU A 787 -18.51 1.23 12.38
C GLU A 787 -18.00 2.45 11.60
N SER A 788 -16.80 2.94 11.94
CA SER A 788 -16.15 4.06 11.26
C SER A 788 -15.91 3.78 9.76
N PHE A 789 -15.54 2.54 9.43
CA PHE A 789 -15.30 2.07 8.07
C PHE A 789 -16.60 1.89 7.27
N TYR A 790 -17.61 1.22 7.84
CA TYR A 790 -18.90 1.08 7.15
C TYR A 790 -19.61 2.42 6.92
N LYS A 791 -19.50 3.34 7.87
CA LYS A 791 -20.01 4.71 7.74
C LYS A 791 -19.31 5.49 6.62
N GLU A 792 -17.99 5.33 6.48
CA GLU A 792 -17.21 5.95 5.40
C GLU A 792 -17.62 5.43 4.02
N LEU A 793 -17.89 4.12 3.90
CA LEU A 793 -18.44 3.52 2.67
C LEU A 793 -19.93 3.80 2.43
N GLY A 794 -20.58 4.63 3.26
CA GLY A 794 -22.01 4.95 3.13
C GLY A 794 -22.96 3.77 3.43
N ILE A 795 -22.45 2.71 4.08
CA ILE A 795 -23.19 1.48 4.37
C ILE A 795 -23.93 1.64 5.71
N PRO A 796 -25.26 1.50 5.77
CA PRO A 796 -26.00 1.55 7.03
C PRO A 796 -25.70 0.34 7.93
N GLN A 797 -25.91 0.51 9.24
CA GLN A 797 -25.60 -0.50 10.28
C GLN A 797 -26.46 -1.76 10.19
#